data_AF-A0A093VGP8-F1
#
_entry.id   AF-A0A093VGP8-F1
#
_cell.length_a   1.000
_cell.length_b   1.000
_cell.length_c   1.000
_cell.angle_alpha   90.00
_cell.angle_beta   90.00
_cell.angle_gamma   90.00
#
_symmetry.space_group_name_H-M   'P 1'
#
loop_
_entity.id
_entity.type
_entity.pdbx_description
1 polymer ?
#
loop_
_entity_poly.entity_id
_entity_poly.type
_entity_poly.pdbx_seq_one_letter_code
_entity_poly.pdbx_strand_id
1 'polypeptide(L)'
;MSTDKITFLTNWHATPYHAPLYLAQSKGYFKDEGLKVALLEPNDPSDVTEIIGSGKVDMGFKAMIHTLAAKARNFPVTSFGSLLDEPFTGVVYLKDSGITTDFKTLKGKRIGYVGEFGKIQIDELTKYYGMTPDDYTAVRCGMNVTKAIIEGNIDAGIGLENVQMVELEEWLAAQGRPRDDVQMLRIDQLAELGCCCFCSILYIANDSFLAANGDKVMKFLRAIKRATDFVIAEPKKAYEEYVDFKPIMGTEVNRKIFERSYAYFSRDLKNVPRDWQKVTNYGKRLGILDASFQPNYTNELLTWDLDADSTDPIGDNSGWLNFKRSTEYKMQSGISVSSDLQNAFQAFTSDESQFALPITIDSESLKPRPSIPFSGSSFYSSLPQLQSVLEPRTPLFLVLRHHSSSVGGLIALTYIPSNAGVRAKTLFASTRATLTRELGSEKFVTTVFATEEEEVYGEEAWKERDLEGNGTSTSSFKREELMDEKERELELVRRAEEEARHGTAGRDVGTGGSLARVSGIATGGGMGVNMPVDEDAKTALKNIQDGGLVQLSIDVKSENIKLNSTESNVSPSEVASHISDSSPRYTFYHYPGSSVVIFIYTCPSGSSIKEKMLYASTRRVAIQLGEAEGIQIEKKIEGSSPDEITAARLQEEVAPRQDDGPKRGFARPRRPGR
;
A
#
# COMPACT_ATOMS: atom_id res chain seq x y z
N MET A 1 18.51 -19.86 25.74
CA MET A 1 19.63 -18.90 25.86
C MET A 1 19.06 -17.51 25.63
N SER A 2 19.22 -16.58 26.58
CA SER A 2 18.81 -15.18 26.36
C SER A 2 19.77 -14.53 25.37
N THR A 3 19.26 -14.07 24.23
CA THR A 3 20.04 -13.29 23.26
C THR A 3 20.27 -11.88 23.82
N ASP A 4 21.40 -11.26 23.47
CA ASP A 4 21.73 -9.87 23.79
C ASP A 4 21.04 -8.86 22.86
N LYS A 5 20.30 -9.34 21.86
CA LYS A 5 19.56 -8.52 20.89
C LYS A 5 18.24 -8.04 21.47
N ILE A 6 17.93 -6.77 21.22
CA ILE A 6 16.60 -6.20 21.42
C ILE A 6 15.76 -6.55 20.20
N THR A 7 14.65 -7.25 20.40
CA THR A 7 13.70 -7.58 19.35
C THR A 7 12.72 -6.43 19.15
N PHE A 8 12.54 -6.00 17.89
CA PHE A 8 11.66 -4.90 17.52
C PHE A 8 10.69 -5.37 16.44
N LEU A 9 9.39 -5.46 16.75
CA LEU A 9 8.34 -5.89 15.83
C LEU A 9 7.60 -4.68 15.25
N THR A 10 7.65 -4.50 13.94
CA THR A 10 6.90 -3.43 13.27
C THR A 10 5.39 -3.66 13.33
N ASN A 11 4.59 -2.61 13.15
CA ASN A 11 3.11 -2.70 13.17
C ASN A 11 2.51 -3.26 11.88
N TRP A 12 3.35 -3.37 10.83
CA TRP A 12 3.03 -3.74 9.47
C TRP A 12 4.27 -4.35 8.82
N HIS A 13 4.15 -4.90 7.60
CA HIS A 13 5.32 -5.09 6.74
C HIS A 13 6.09 -3.78 6.55
N ALA A 14 7.36 -3.88 6.18
CA ALA A 14 8.20 -2.71 5.91
C ALA A 14 7.43 -1.71 5.01
N THR A 15 7.21 -0.50 5.54
CA THR A 15 6.43 0.56 4.89
C THR A 15 7.25 1.86 4.93
N PRO A 16 7.08 2.81 3.98
CA PRO A 16 7.91 4.01 3.92
C PRO A 16 8.02 4.84 5.20
N TYR A 17 6.97 4.90 6.03
CA TYR A 17 7.02 5.59 7.31
C TYR A 17 7.90 4.87 8.37
N HIS A 18 8.40 3.66 8.12
CA HIS A 18 9.39 2.99 8.98
C HIS A 18 10.83 3.47 8.73
N ALA A 19 11.05 4.42 7.82
CA ALA A 19 12.38 4.88 7.43
C ALA A 19 13.31 5.21 8.63
N PRO A 20 12.89 5.93 9.69
CA PRO A 20 13.77 6.21 10.83
C PRO A 20 14.33 4.94 11.50
N LEU A 21 13.53 3.87 11.63
CA LEU A 21 13.95 2.61 12.25
C LEU A 21 15.01 1.89 11.40
N TYR A 22 14.75 1.77 10.10
CA TYR A 22 15.66 1.08 9.20
C TYR A 22 16.93 1.87 8.94
N LEU A 23 16.86 3.20 8.88
CA LEU A 23 18.03 4.06 8.75
C LEU A 23 18.89 4.05 10.01
N ALA A 24 18.29 4.01 11.21
CA ALA A 24 19.06 3.82 12.45
C ALA A 24 19.85 2.50 12.45
N GLN A 25 19.31 1.45 11.81
CA GLN A 25 19.99 0.17 11.62
C GLN A 25 21.07 0.22 10.54
N SER A 26 20.77 0.74 9.35
CA SER A 26 21.69 0.73 8.20
C SER A 26 22.85 1.71 8.38
N LYS A 27 22.61 2.87 8.98
CA LYS A 27 23.64 3.89 9.29
C LYS A 27 24.45 3.57 10.54
N GLY A 28 24.15 2.44 11.22
CA GLY A 28 24.89 1.99 12.38
C GLY A 28 24.59 2.76 13.68
N TYR A 29 23.55 3.59 13.74
CA TYR A 29 23.26 4.38 14.93
C TYR A 29 22.94 3.54 16.17
N PHE A 30 22.29 2.37 15.98
CA PHE A 30 22.15 1.41 17.09
C PHE A 30 23.51 0.89 17.57
N LYS A 31 24.43 0.61 16.65
CA LYS A 31 25.77 0.12 16.98
C LYS A 31 26.58 1.19 17.71
N ASP A 32 26.48 2.46 17.31
CA ASP A 32 27.12 3.60 17.97
C ASP A 32 26.67 3.75 19.44
N GLU A 33 25.41 3.45 19.72
CA GLU A 33 24.84 3.43 21.08
C GLU A 33 25.10 2.10 21.83
N GLY A 34 25.84 1.17 21.22
CA GLY A 34 26.18 -0.14 21.79
C GLY A 34 25.01 -1.14 21.81
N LEU A 35 24.02 -0.96 20.94
CA LEU A 35 22.83 -1.81 20.85
C LEU A 35 22.90 -2.75 19.64
N LYS A 36 22.29 -3.94 19.82
CA LYS A 36 21.98 -4.86 18.72
C LYS A 36 20.47 -4.99 18.63
N VAL A 37 19.89 -4.60 17.51
CA VAL A 37 18.45 -4.64 17.30
C VAL A 37 18.12 -5.68 16.22
N ALA A 38 17.11 -6.51 16.48
CA ALA A 38 16.56 -7.45 15.51
C ALA A 38 15.21 -6.92 15.04
N LEU A 39 15.16 -6.45 13.79
CA LEU A 39 13.93 -5.94 13.17
C LEU A 39 13.10 -7.13 12.66
N LEU A 40 11.86 -7.21 13.11
CA LEU A 40 10.89 -8.25 12.79
C LEU A 40 9.66 -7.61 12.15
N GLU A 41 9.05 -8.32 11.21
CA GLU A 41 7.81 -7.91 10.54
C GLU A 41 6.70 -8.92 10.87
N PRO A 42 5.46 -8.47 11.16
CA PRO A 42 4.37 -9.36 11.51
C PRO A 42 3.73 -9.99 10.27
N ASN A 43 3.17 -11.19 10.43
CA ASN A 43 2.28 -11.79 9.42
C ASN A 43 0.85 -11.24 9.54
N ASP A 44 0.37 -11.03 10.77
CA ASP A 44 -0.91 -10.38 11.06
C ASP A 44 -0.66 -9.17 11.96
N PRO A 45 -1.11 -7.96 11.56
CA PRO A 45 -0.92 -6.77 12.38
C PRO A 45 -1.66 -6.88 13.73
N SER A 46 -2.69 -7.71 13.86
CA SER A 46 -3.49 -7.86 15.08
C SER A 46 -2.69 -8.48 16.24
N ASP A 47 -1.73 -9.35 15.93
CA ASP A 47 -0.97 -10.11 16.94
C ASP A 47 0.12 -9.26 17.61
N VAL A 48 0.51 -8.13 17.01
CA VAL A 48 1.68 -7.33 17.42
C VAL A 48 1.64 -6.94 18.90
N THR A 49 0.50 -6.45 19.39
CA THR A 49 0.34 -6.04 20.79
C THR A 49 0.38 -7.20 21.76
N GLU A 50 -0.15 -8.36 21.38
CA GLU A 50 -0.12 -9.55 22.23
C GLU A 50 1.29 -10.14 22.29
N ILE A 51 2.00 -10.17 21.16
CA ILE A 51 3.39 -10.63 21.08
C ILE A 51 4.31 -9.76 21.95
N ILE A 52 4.18 -8.44 21.89
CA ILE A 52 4.98 -7.51 22.70
C ILE A 52 4.52 -7.56 24.17
N GLY A 53 3.22 -7.48 24.43
CA GLY A 53 2.68 -7.47 25.79
C GLY A 53 2.93 -8.77 26.56
N SER A 54 3.01 -9.92 25.88
CA SER A 54 3.41 -11.20 26.49
C SER A 54 4.92 -11.33 26.75
N GLY A 55 5.73 -10.36 26.30
CA GLY A 55 7.19 -10.36 26.46
C GLY A 55 7.93 -11.31 25.51
N LYS A 56 7.25 -11.84 24.48
CA LYS A 56 7.91 -12.64 23.41
C LYS A 56 8.77 -11.77 22.51
N VAL A 57 8.42 -10.50 22.37
CA VAL A 57 9.20 -9.44 21.72
C VAL A 57 9.30 -8.26 22.68
N ASP A 58 10.44 -7.58 22.67
CA ASP A 58 10.75 -6.52 23.62
C ASP A 58 10.01 -5.21 23.31
N MET A 59 10.07 -4.77 22.05
CA MET A 59 9.57 -3.48 21.59
C MET A 59 8.92 -3.56 20.20
N GLY A 60 8.24 -2.50 19.78
CA GLY A 60 7.67 -2.44 18.44
C GLY A 60 6.90 -1.17 18.14
N PHE A 61 6.13 -1.22 17.06
CA PHE A 61 5.20 -0.16 16.70
C PHE A 61 3.76 -0.54 16.95
N LYS A 62 2.94 0.41 17.39
CA LYS A 62 1.48 0.28 17.29
C LYS A 62 0.76 1.62 17.32
N ALA A 63 -0.40 1.69 16.66
CA ALA A 63 -1.28 2.84 16.74
C ALA A 63 -1.91 3.00 18.14
N MET A 64 -2.15 4.25 18.56
CA MET A 64 -2.56 4.61 19.93
C MET A 64 -3.77 3.83 20.46
N ILE A 65 -4.83 3.67 19.66
CA ILE A 65 -6.04 2.94 20.09
C ILE A 65 -5.74 1.48 20.47
N HIS A 66 -4.83 0.84 19.73
CA HIS A 66 -4.42 -0.54 19.99
C HIS A 66 -3.49 -0.63 21.20
N THR A 67 -2.62 0.37 21.40
CA THR A 67 -1.72 0.43 22.57
C THR A 67 -2.50 0.54 23.87
N LEU A 68 -3.56 1.37 23.91
CA LEU A 68 -4.47 1.47 25.05
C LEU A 68 -5.20 0.14 25.29
N ALA A 69 -5.80 -0.41 24.24
CA ALA A 69 -6.60 -1.63 24.35
C ALA A 69 -5.77 -2.86 24.74
N ALA A 70 -4.50 -2.94 24.32
CA ALA A 70 -3.59 -3.99 24.72
C ALA A 70 -3.45 -4.06 26.25
N LYS A 71 -3.17 -2.92 26.90
CA LYS A 71 -3.03 -2.87 28.36
C LYS A 71 -4.34 -3.18 29.07
N ALA A 72 -5.47 -2.71 28.55
CA ALA A 72 -6.80 -3.05 29.08
C ALA A 72 -7.10 -4.56 29.01
N ARG A 73 -6.52 -5.26 28.02
CA ARG A 73 -6.63 -6.72 27.84
C ARG A 73 -5.52 -7.50 28.55
N ASN A 74 -4.82 -6.89 29.51
CA ASN A 74 -3.71 -7.49 30.25
C ASN A 74 -2.51 -7.90 29.39
N PHE A 75 -2.29 -7.21 28.27
CA PHE A 75 -1.03 -7.24 27.51
C PHE A 75 -0.26 -5.95 27.83
N PRO A 76 0.57 -5.95 28.90
CA PRO A 76 1.17 -4.73 29.42
C PRO A 76 2.22 -4.17 28.47
N VAL A 77 1.83 -3.12 27.76
CA VAL A 77 2.71 -2.30 26.92
C VAL A 77 2.60 -0.84 27.32
N THR A 78 3.67 -0.10 27.11
CA THR A 78 3.73 1.35 27.33
C THR A 78 4.38 2.01 26.13
N SER A 79 3.79 3.10 25.65
CA SER A 79 4.45 3.92 24.63
C SER A 79 5.57 4.74 25.24
N PHE A 80 6.72 4.76 24.57
CA PHE A 80 7.88 5.54 24.97
C PHE A 80 8.27 6.60 23.91
N GLY A 81 7.48 6.76 22.86
CA GLY A 81 7.61 7.83 21.87
C GLY A 81 6.66 7.67 20.68
N SER A 82 6.59 8.71 19.85
CA SER A 82 5.78 8.78 18.63
C SER A 82 6.64 8.66 17.38
N LEU A 83 6.17 7.92 16.37
CA LEU A 83 6.78 7.84 15.04
C LEU A 83 6.05 8.76 14.05
N LEU A 84 4.73 8.61 14.00
CA LEU A 84 3.87 9.25 13.02
C LEU A 84 2.68 9.89 13.76
N ASP A 85 2.55 11.22 13.68
CA ASP A 85 1.55 12.00 14.39
C ASP A 85 0.30 12.19 13.53
N GLU A 86 -0.84 11.73 14.06
CA GLU A 86 -2.19 11.94 13.53
C GLU A 86 -2.40 11.68 12.02
N PRO A 87 -1.87 10.58 11.43
CA PRO A 87 -2.10 10.31 10.02
C PRO A 87 -3.59 10.17 9.74
N PHE A 88 -4.06 10.92 8.74
CA PHE A 88 -5.48 10.94 8.39
C PHE A 88 -5.99 9.53 8.10
N THR A 89 -7.07 9.15 8.78
CA THR A 89 -7.60 7.80 8.76
C THR A 89 -9.11 7.82 8.59
N GLY A 90 -9.61 6.94 7.73
CA GLY A 90 -11.03 6.88 7.44
C GLY A 90 -11.41 5.73 6.54
N VAL A 91 -12.68 5.69 6.18
CA VAL A 91 -13.21 4.73 5.21
C VAL A 91 -12.87 5.25 3.81
N VAL A 92 -11.86 4.64 3.20
CA VAL A 92 -11.37 4.94 1.85
C VAL A 92 -12.24 4.22 0.83
N TYR A 93 -12.67 4.95 -0.20
CA TYR A 93 -13.57 4.44 -1.24
C TYR A 93 -13.25 5.06 -2.60
N LEU A 94 -13.71 4.41 -3.66
CA LEU A 94 -13.71 4.95 -5.03
C LEU A 94 -15.06 5.62 -5.29
N LYS A 95 -15.11 6.79 -5.94
CA LYS A 95 -16.38 7.50 -6.25
C LYS A 95 -17.41 6.61 -6.96
N ASP A 96 -16.96 5.74 -7.87
CA ASP A 96 -17.83 4.85 -8.64
C ASP A 96 -18.52 3.76 -7.79
N SER A 97 -18.11 3.58 -6.52
CA SER A 97 -18.80 2.69 -5.56
C SER A 97 -20.19 3.21 -5.17
N GLY A 98 -20.51 4.48 -5.44
CA GLY A 98 -21.73 5.16 -5.00
C GLY A 98 -21.68 5.62 -3.53
N ILE A 99 -20.54 5.47 -2.85
CA ILE A 99 -20.30 6.05 -1.53
C ILE A 99 -20.00 7.54 -1.69
N THR A 100 -20.46 8.36 -0.74
CA THR A 100 -20.27 9.82 -0.73
C THR A 100 -19.80 10.27 0.66
N THR A 101 -19.70 11.59 0.86
CA THR A 101 -19.41 12.18 2.17
C THR A 101 -20.53 12.01 3.20
N ASP A 102 -21.73 11.57 2.80
CA ASP A 102 -22.78 11.15 3.73
C ASP A 102 -22.53 9.71 4.20
N PHE A 103 -22.31 9.54 5.50
CA PHE A 103 -22.09 8.24 6.15
C PHE A 103 -23.20 7.22 5.84
N LYS A 104 -24.45 7.67 5.61
CA LYS A 104 -25.58 6.79 5.29
C LYS A 104 -25.41 6.05 3.97
N THR A 105 -24.53 6.51 3.09
CA THR A 105 -24.21 5.81 1.84
C THR A 105 -23.41 4.52 2.04
N LEU A 106 -22.94 4.24 3.26
CA LEU A 106 -22.36 2.94 3.63
C LEU A 106 -23.43 1.84 3.80
N LYS A 107 -24.73 2.20 3.78
CA LYS A 107 -25.82 1.22 3.89
C LYS A 107 -25.78 0.21 2.73
N GLY A 108 -25.79 -1.08 3.08
CA GLY A 108 -25.68 -2.22 2.18
C GLY A 108 -24.28 -2.44 1.61
N LYS A 109 -23.26 -1.70 2.05
CA LYS A 109 -21.89 -1.81 1.55
C LYS A 109 -21.05 -2.78 2.37
N ARG A 110 -20.07 -3.41 1.71
CA ARG A 110 -19.02 -4.20 2.35
C ARG A 110 -17.86 -3.28 2.72
N ILE A 111 -17.62 -3.13 4.02
CA ILE A 111 -16.62 -2.23 4.56
C ILE A 111 -15.46 -3.04 5.15
N GLY A 112 -14.31 -2.94 4.51
CA GLY A 112 -13.07 -3.57 4.94
C GLY A 112 -12.51 -2.97 6.22
N TYR A 113 -11.97 -3.81 7.11
CA TYR A 113 -11.21 -3.38 8.28
C TYR A 113 -9.99 -4.29 8.49
N VAL A 114 -8.96 -3.77 9.16
CA VAL A 114 -7.68 -4.49 9.34
C VAL A 114 -7.79 -5.61 10.36
N GLY A 115 -7.94 -5.25 11.63
CA GLY A 115 -7.88 -6.17 12.78
C GLY A 115 -9.24 -6.34 13.44
N GLU A 116 -9.51 -5.53 14.47
CA GLU A 116 -10.76 -5.60 15.25
C GLU A 116 -11.36 -4.20 15.45
N PHE A 117 -10.56 -3.26 15.96
CA PHE A 117 -11.03 -1.93 16.37
C PHE A 117 -11.66 -1.11 15.23
N GLY A 118 -11.22 -1.32 13.99
CA GLY A 118 -11.86 -0.67 12.84
C GLY A 118 -13.36 -1.00 12.75
N LYS A 119 -13.74 -2.27 12.97
CA LYS A 119 -15.16 -2.66 13.02
C LYS A 119 -15.88 -1.97 14.18
N ILE A 120 -15.30 -2.00 15.37
CA ILE A 120 -15.88 -1.39 16.58
C ILE A 120 -16.15 0.11 16.36
N GLN A 121 -15.22 0.82 15.71
CA GLN A 121 -15.38 2.24 15.40
C GLN A 121 -16.55 2.48 14.44
N ILE A 122 -16.66 1.72 13.35
CA ILE A 122 -17.78 1.89 12.40
C ILE A 122 -19.11 1.47 13.02
N ASP A 123 -19.15 0.35 13.76
CA ASP A 123 -20.33 -0.11 14.51
C ASP A 123 -20.85 1.00 15.45
N GLU A 124 -19.95 1.68 16.16
CA GLU A 124 -20.33 2.76 17.08
C GLU A 124 -20.88 3.98 16.34
N LEU A 125 -20.23 4.37 15.24
CA LEU A 125 -20.65 5.47 14.39
C LEU A 125 -22.06 5.28 13.83
N THR A 126 -22.47 4.04 13.52
CA THR A 126 -23.83 3.78 12.99
C THR A 126 -24.94 4.41 13.84
N LYS A 127 -24.78 4.41 15.17
CA LYS A 127 -25.75 4.96 16.14
C LYS A 127 -25.97 6.47 15.97
N TYR A 128 -24.93 7.23 15.60
CA TYR A 128 -25.00 8.69 15.45
C TYR A 128 -25.58 9.11 14.10
N TYR A 129 -25.54 8.21 13.11
CA TYR A 129 -26.02 8.48 11.76
C TYR A 129 -27.35 7.79 11.44
N GLY A 130 -28.06 7.28 12.46
CA GLY A 130 -29.36 6.63 12.29
C GLY A 130 -29.31 5.32 11.52
N MET A 131 -28.21 4.59 11.67
CA MET A 131 -27.97 3.25 11.12
C MET A 131 -27.76 2.26 12.26
N THR A 132 -27.71 0.97 11.93
CA THR A 132 -27.27 -0.11 12.84
C THR A 132 -26.06 -0.83 12.26
N PRO A 133 -25.32 -1.62 13.07
CA PRO A 133 -24.24 -2.47 12.56
C PRO A 133 -24.68 -3.46 11.47
N ASP A 134 -25.97 -3.82 11.42
CA ASP A 134 -26.54 -4.71 10.40
C ASP A 134 -26.81 -4.00 9.07
N ASP A 135 -26.77 -2.67 9.04
CA ASP A 135 -26.97 -1.89 7.82
C ASP A 135 -25.77 -1.96 6.87
N TYR A 136 -24.62 -2.52 7.27
CA TYR A 136 -23.47 -2.73 6.40
C TYR A 136 -22.82 -4.10 6.69
N THR A 137 -21.92 -4.56 5.82
CA THR A 137 -21.19 -5.81 6.02
C THR A 137 -19.73 -5.52 6.36
N ALA A 138 -19.30 -5.81 7.59
CA ALA A 138 -17.90 -5.69 7.98
C ALA A 138 -17.08 -6.86 7.42
N VAL A 139 -15.96 -6.57 6.74
CA VAL A 139 -15.07 -7.60 6.16
C VAL A 139 -13.66 -7.43 6.71
N ARG A 140 -13.13 -8.45 7.39
CA ARG A 140 -11.75 -8.41 7.88
C ARG A 140 -10.78 -8.66 6.72
N CYS A 141 -9.93 -7.69 6.42
CA CYS A 141 -9.01 -7.73 5.30
C CYS A 141 -7.53 -7.89 5.71
N GLY A 142 -7.21 -7.80 7.01
CA GLY A 142 -5.82 -7.77 7.47
C GLY A 142 -5.07 -6.63 6.78
N MET A 143 -3.95 -6.96 6.13
CA MET A 143 -3.14 -5.98 5.40
C MET A 143 -3.63 -5.65 3.97
N ASN A 144 -4.72 -6.25 3.51
CA ASN A 144 -5.09 -6.26 2.08
C ASN A 144 -6.28 -5.36 1.73
N VAL A 145 -6.56 -4.30 2.50
CA VAL A 145 -7.72 -3.42 2.27
C VAL A 145 -7.74 -2.86 0.84
N THR A 146 -6.65 -2.25 0.39
CA THR A 146 -6.52 -1.69 -0.97
C THR A 146 -6.78 -2.75 -2.03
N LYS A 147 -6.13 -3.92 -1.91
CA LYS A 147 -6.31 -5.04 -2.84
C LYS A 147 -7.77 -5.51 -2.88
N ALA A 148 -8.44 -5.60 -1.74
CA ALA A 148 -9.83 -6.03 -1.67
C ALA A 148 -10.78 -5.01 -2.32
N ILE A 149 -10.50 -3.70 -2.25
CA ILE A 149 -11.23 -2.66 -3.00
C ILE A 149 -11.02 -2.84 -4.50
N ILE A 150 -9.77 -3.02 -4.93
CA ILE A 150 -9.39 -3.20 -6.34
C ILE A 150 -10.08 -4.42 -6.96
N GLU A 151 -10.12 -5.53 -6.23
CA GLU A 151 -10.75 -6.79 -6.66
C GLU A 151 -12.28 -6.75 -6.57
N GLY A 152 -12.87 -5.69 -5.99
CA GLY A 152 -14.30 -5.61 -5.76
C GLY A 152 -14.80 -6.60 -4.71
N ASN A 153 -13.93 -7.07 -3.81
CA ASN A 153 -14.28 -7.91 -2.66
C ASN A 153 -14.88 -7.10 -1.50
N ILE A 154 -14.59 -5.80 -1.47
CA ILE A 154 -15.22 -4.80 -0.60
C ILE A 154 -15.51 -3.54 -1.40
N ASP A 155 -16.44 -2.70 -0.93
CA ASP A 155 -16.82 -1.47 -1.62
C ASP A 155 -16.02 -0.26 -1.11
N ALA A 156 -15.54 -0.34 0.13
CA ALA A 156 -14.67 0.62 0.78
C ALA A 156 -13.96 -0.05 1.97
N GLY A 157 -12.96 0.60 2.56
CA GLY A 157 -12.33 0.06 3.76
C GLY A 157 -11.51 1.07 4.55
N ILE A 158 -11.27 0.76 5.81
CA ILE A 158 -10.52 1.63 6.72
C ILE A 158 -9.05 1.63 6.31
N GLY A 159 -8.52 2.82 6.05
CA GLY A 159 -7.14 3.01 5.63
C GLY A 159 -6.59 4.38 6.01
N LEU A 160 -5.27 4.47 5.94
CA LEU A 160 -4.51 5.70 6.08
C LEU A 160 -4.48 6.45 4.75
N GLU A 161 -4.54 7.77 4.85
CA GLU A 161 -4.43 8.67 3.72
C GLU A 161 -3.05 8.58 3.05
N ASN A 162 -1.98 8.42 3.83
CA ASN A 162 -0.63 8.39 3.30
C ASN A 162 -0.23 7.03 2.73
N VAL A 163 -1.06 5.99 2.91
CA VAL A 163 -0.78 4.62 2.45
C VAL A 163 -1.88 4.12 1.52
N GLN A 164 -3.04 3.70 2.07
CA GLN A 164 -4.09 3.05 1.29
C GLN A 164 -4.70 3.98 0.22
N MET A 165 -4.85 5.28 0.51
CA MET A 165 -5.30 6.22 -0.53
C MET A 165 -4.26 6.35 -1.64
N VAL A 166 -2.97 6.47 -1.31
CA VAL A 166 -1.89 6.58 -2.31
C VAL A 166 -1.83 5.33 -3.19
N GLU A 167 -1.96 4.15 -2.60
CA GLU A 167 -2.01 2.89 -3.36
C GLU A 167 -3.18 2.86 -4.36
N LEU A 168 -4.36 3.32 -3.96
CA LEU A 168 -5.52 3.42 -4.85
C LEU A 168 -5.36 4.53 -5.89
N GLU A 169 -4.79 5.69 -5.52
CA GLU A 169 -4.54 6.83 -6.41
C GLU A 169 -3.61 6.39 -7.55
N GLU A 170 -2.51 5.72 -7.24
CA GLU A 170 -1.58 5.22 -8.25
C GLU A 170 -2.14 4.05 -9.06
N TRP A 171 -2.98 3.20 -8.46
CA TRP A 171 -3.71 2.18 -9.20
C TRP A 171 -4.69 2.78 -10.22
N LEU A 172 -5.41 3.85 -9.86
CA LEU A 172 -6.26 4.60 -10.79
C LEU A 172 -5.44 5.26 -11.89
N ALA A 173 -4.32 5.91 -11.53
CA ALA A 173 -3.46 6.58 -12.48
C ALA A 173 -2.89 5.60 -13.53
N ALA A 174 -2.51 4.39 -13.12
CA ALA A 174 -2.06 3.33 -14.02
C ALA A 174 -3.13 2.88 -15.02
N GLN A 175 -4.42 3.15 -14.74
CA GLN A 175 -5.56 2.88 -15.62
C GLN A 175 -5.99 4.11 -16.43
N GLY A 176 -5.28 5.23 -16.33
CA GLY A 176 -5.70 6.51 -16.93
C GLY A 176 -6.94 7.12 -16.27
N ARG A 177 -7.24 6.75 -15.02
CA ARG A 177 -8.36 7.29 -14.23
C ARG A 177 -7.87 8.42 -13.30
N PRO A 178 -8.73 9.41 -12.98
CA PRO A 178 -8.37 10.49 -12.08
C PRO A 178 -8.03 10.00 -10.67
N ARG A 179 -6.89 10.42 -10.12
CA ARG A 179 -6.51 10.15 -8.72
C ARG A 179 -7.57 10.65 -7.72
N ASP A 180 -8.20 11.78 -8.04
CA ASP A 180 -9.26 12.40 -7.26
C ASP A 180 -10.53 11.54 -7.12
N ASP A 181 -10.63 10.41 -7.80
CA ASP A 181 -11.73 9.47 -7.61
C ASP A 181 -11.53 8.57 -6.38
N VAL A 182 -10.34 8.57 -5.77
CA VAL A 182 -10.16 8.05 -4.41
C VAL A 182 -10.61 9.12 -3.42
N GLN A 183 -11.49 8.75 -2.50
CA GLN A 183 -12.05 9.63 -1.49
C GLN A 183 -12.03 8.93 -0.12
N MET A 184 -12.24 9.71 0.94
CA MET A 184 -12.24 9.19 2.30
C MET A 184 -13.31 9.86 3.16
N LEU A 185 -14.09 9.03 3.85
CA LEU A 185 -14.89 9.42 5.00
C LEU A 185 -14.01 9.40 6.26
N ARG A 186 -13.56 10.57 6.70
CA ARG A 186 -12.63 10.75 7.83
C ARG A 186 -13.27 10.36 9.16
N ILE A 187 -12.72 9.36 9.85
CA ILE A 187 -13.31 8.83 11.10
C ILE A 187 -13.27 9.86 12.23
N ASP A 188 -12.22 10.69 12.31
CA ASP A 188 -12.15 11.76 13.30
C ASP A 188 -13.23 12.83 13.12
N GLN A 189 -13.63 13.10 11.89
CA GLN A 189 -14.75 14.01 11.59
C GLN A 189 -16.08 13.34 11.95
N LEU A 190 -16.26 12.07 11.56
CA LEU A 190 -17.47 11.31 11.86
C LEU A 190 -17.68 11.09 13.36
N ALA A 191 -16.60 10.88 14.11
CA ALA A 191 -16.62 10.66 15.55
C ALA A 191 -16.54 11.96 16.36
N GLU A 192 -16.43 13.12 15.69
CA GLU A 192 -16.28 14.46 16.30
C GLU A 192 -15.07 14.57 17.26
N LEU A 193 -13.96 13.94 16.89
CA LEU A 193 -12.72 13.95 17.66
C LEU A 193 -11.86 15.20 17.36
N GLY A 194 -12.09 15.85 16.23
CA GLY A 194 -11.36 17.04 15.76
C GLY A 194 -9.99 16.74 15.13
N CYS A 195 -9.40 15.56 15.36
CA CYS A 195 -8.14 15.13 14.74
C CYS A 195 -8.00 13.59 14.74
N CYS A 196 -7.09 13.06 13.92
CA CYS A 196 -6.81 11.61 13.79
C CYS A 196 -5.84 11.08 14.88
N CYS A 197 -5.87 11.64 16.09
CA CYS A 197 -4.99 11.26 17.21
C CYS A 197 -5.00 9.76 17.56
N PHE A 198 -6.12 9.07 17.35
CA PHE A 198 -6.24 7.63 17.65
C PHE A 198 -5.39 6.74 16.72
N CYS A 199 -4.91 7.30 15.61
CA CYS A 199 -4.12 6.64 14.58
C CYS A 199 -2.63 6.93 14.65
N SER A 200 -2.18 7.82 15.55
CA SER A 200 -0.75 8.09 15.72
C SER A 200 -0.01 6.78 15.96
N ILE A 201 1.06 6.55 15.19
CA ILE A 201 1.88 5.34 15.26
C ILE A 201 2.97 5.58 16.28
N LEU A 202 3.05 4.70 17.28
CA LEU A 202 3.87 4.89 18.47
C LEU A 202 4.95 3.81 18.56
N TYR A 203 6.09 4.17 19.14
CA TYR A 203 7.04 3.23 19.69
C TYR A 203 6.50 2.70 21.03
N ILE A 204 6.38 1.38 21.16
CA ILE A 204 5.85 0.70 22.35
C ILE A 204 6.84 -0.37 22.85
N ALA A 205 6.87 -0.59 24.15
CA ALA A 205 7.66 -1.65 24.79
C ALA A 205 6.80 -2.43 25.77
N ASN A 206 7.17 -3.68 26.03
CA ASN A 206 6.65 -4.45 27.16
C ASN A 206 7.02 -3.73 28.48
N ASP A 207 6.08 -3.64 29.43
CA ASP A 207 6.30 -2.89 30.69
C ASP A 207 7.46 -3.47 31.51
N SER A 208 7.61 -4.79 31.60
CA SER A 208 8.70 -5.44 32.33
C SER A 208 10.05 -5.21 31.66
N PHE A 209 10.09 -5.25 30.31
CA PHE A 209 11.30 -4.93 29.57
C PHE A 209 11.71 -3.47 29.79
N LEU A 210 10.75 -2.54 29.68
CA LEU A 210 10.96 -1.11 29.85
C LEU A 210 11.52 -0.79 31.25
N ALA A 211 10.93 -1.37 32.29
CA ALA A 211 11.39 -1.19 33.67
C ALA A 211 12.82 -1.73 33.89
N ALA A 212 13.14 -2.89 33.30
CA ALA A 212 14.45 -3.51 33.47
C ALA A 212 15.55 -2.93 32.55
N ASN A 213 15.18 -2.23 31.47
CA ASN A 213 16.10 -1.81 30.42
C ASN A 213 15.93 -0.34 30.00
N GLY A 214 15.47 0.54 30.90
CA GLY A 214 15.25 1.97 30.61
C GLY A 214 16.44 2.65 29.91
N ASP A 215 17.67 2.38 30.35
CA ASP A 215 18.89 2.91 29.72
C ASP A 215 19.05 2.45 28.25
N LYS A 216 18.69 1.19 27.94
CA LYS A 216 18.74 0.67 26.57
C LYS A 216 17.65 1.31 25.71
N VAL A 217 16.46 1.54 26.25
CA VAL A 217 15.37 2.20 25.54
C VAL A 217 15.70 3.67 25.26
N MET A 218 16.33 4.35 26.21
CA MET A 218 16.84 5.72 26.04
C MET A 218 17.93 5.79 24.94
N LYS A 219 18.88 4.85 24.95
CA LYS A 219 19.89 4.68 23.88
C LYS A 219 19.26 4.42 22.52
N PHE A 220 18.24 3.56 22.48
CA PHE A 220 17.48 3.26 21.26
C PHE A 220 16.80 4.52 20.73
N LEU A 221 16.14 5.29 21.60
CA LEU A 221 15.49 6.55 21.26
C LEU A 221 16.46 7.60 20.71
N ARG A 222 17.68 7.71 21.25
CA ARG A 222 18.71 8.60 20.66
C ARG A 222 19.13 8.20 19.26
N ALA A 223 19.32 6.90 19.01
CA ALA A 223 19.62 6.39 17.67
C ALA A 223 18.46 6.67 16.69
N ILE A 224 17.22 6.47 17.14
CA ILE A 224 16.02 6.82 16.35
C ILE A 224 15.96 8.32 16.10
N LYS A 225 16.12 9.17 17.11
CA LYS A 225 16.06 10.64 16.97
C LYS A 225 17.07 11.13 15.94
N ARG A 226 18.30 10.60 15.97
CA ARG A 226 19.33 10.90 14.96
C ARG A 226 18.91 10.49 13.55
N ALA A 227 18.25 9.34 13.39
CA ALA A 227 17.72 8.91 12.11
C ALA A 227 16.51 9.75 11.65
N THR A 228 15.60 10.10 12.56
CA THR A 228 14.48 11.00 12.28
C THR A 228 14.98 12.38 11.85
N ASP A 229 15.98 12.94 12.53
CA ASP A 229 16.59 14.21 12.14
C ASP A 229 17.19 14.15 10.72
N PHE A 230 17.81 13.03 10.37
CA PHE A 230 18.30 12.80 9.01
C PHE A 230 17.16 12.70 7.97
N VAL A 231 16.07 11.99 8.29
CA VAL A 231 14.87 11.92 7.44
C VAL A 231 14.26 13.30 7.22
N ILE A 232 14.21 14.13 8.26
CA ILE A 232 13.64 15.49 8.18
C ILE A 232 14.59 16.46 7.45
N ALA A 233 15.90 16.39 7.69
CA ALA A 233 16.86 17.31 7.11
C ALA A 233 17.18 16.98 5.63
N GLU A 234 17.26 15.69 5.28
CA GLU A 234 17.68 15.21 3.96
C GLU A 234 16.71 14.14 3.41
N PRO A 235 15.39 14.42 3.25
CA PRO A 235 14.38 13.40 2.96
C PRO A 235 14.64 12.58 1.71
N LYS A 236 15.12 13.20 0.63
CA LYS A 236 15.42 12.50 -0.63
C LYS A 236 16.54 11.46 -0.43
N LYS A 237 17.65 11.89 0.17
CA LYS A 237 18.80 11.02 0.42
C LYS A 237 18.49 9.96 1.47
N ALA A 238 17.77 10.33 2.53
CA ALA A 238 17.30 9.38 3.52
C ALA A 238 16.43 8.28 2.90
N TYR A 239 15.58 8.64 1.93
CA TYR A 239 14.78 7.65 1.21
C TYR A 239 15.61 6.78 0.28
N GLU A 240 16.56 7.35 -0.47
CA GLU A 240 17.51 6.58 -1.29
C GLU A 240 18.28 5.55 -0.45
N GLU A 241 18.84 5.96 0.69
CA GLU A 241 19.53 5.04 1.60
C GLU A 241 18.59 4.00 2.23
N TYR A 242 17.30 4.32 2.41
CA TYR A 242 16.32 3.35 2.86
C TYR A 242 16.02 2.30 1.79
N VAL A 243 15.91 2.72 0.52
CA VAL A 243 15.75 1.82 -0.63
C VAL A 243 16.95 0.88 -0.75
N ASP A 244 18.18 1.39 -0.57
CA ASP A 244 19.39 0.55 -0.58
C ASP A 244 19.32 -0.57 0.47
N PHE A 245 18.80 -0.27 1.66
CA PHE A 245 18.63 -1.25 2.73
C PHE A 245 17.42 -2.18 2.51
N LYS A 246 16.33 -1.68 1.94
CA LYS A 246 15.09 -2.42 1.65
C LYS A 246 14.63 -2.14 0.21
N PRO A 247 15.12 -2.91 -0.79
CA PRO A 247 14.87 -2.63 -2.21
C PRO A 247 13.40 -2.56 -2.61
N ILE A 248 12.50 -3.27 -1.91
CA ILE A 248 11.06 -3.20 -2.14
C ILE A 248 10.49 -1.78 -1.93
N MET A 249 11.17 -0.91 -1.19
CA MET A 249 10.82 0.50 -1.04
C MET A 249 11.08 1.30 -2.32
N GLY A 250 11.84 0.81 -3.29
CA GLY A 250 12.19 1.55 -4.51
C GLY A 250 11.06 1.73 -5.53
N THR A 251 9.85 1.21 -5.26
CA THR A 251 8.71 1.35 -6.18
C THR A 251 8.17 2.78 -6.18
N GLU A 252 7.59 3.21 -7.30
CA GLU A 252 7.00 4.54 -7.40
C GLU A 252 5.89 4.78 -6.37
N VAL A 253 5.05 3.77 -6.12
CA VAL A 253 4.01 3.82 -5.10
C VAL A 253 4.61 4.04 -3.72
N ASN A 254 5.66 3.30 -3.35
CA ASN A 254 6.32 3.50 -2.05
C ASN A 254 6.97 4.88 -1.94
N ARG A 255 7.53 5.41 -3.03
CA ARG A 255 8.08 6.78 -3.05
C ARG A 255 6.99 7.81 -2.76
N LYS A 256 5.81 7.68 -3.39
CA LYS A 256 4.65 8.54 -3.13
C LYS A 256 4.13 8.41 -1.70
N ILE A 257 4.11 7.20 -1.16
CA ILE A 257 3.77 6.95 0.25
C ILE A 257 4.77 7.65 1.18
N PHE A 258 6.07 7.62 0.88
CA PHE A 258 7.08 8.36 1.65
C PHE A 258 6.84 9.88 1.62
N GLU A 259 6.65 10.43 0.41
CA GLU A 259 6.37 11.86 0.22
C GLU A 259 5.14 12.30 1.03
N ARG A 260 4.09 11.47 1.04
CA ARG A 260 2.86 11.71 1.81
C ARG A 260 3.06 11.52 3.31
N SER A 261 3.87 10.54 3.71
CA SER A 261 4.19 10.26 5.11
C SER A 261 5.09 11.31 5.75
N TYR A 262 5.91 12.01 4.94
CA TYR A 262 6.88 12.99 5.42
C TYR A 262 6.25 14.05 6.33
N ALA A 263 5.03 14.46 5.98
CA ALA A 263 4.22 15.42 6.72
C ALA A 263 3.94 14.99 8.17
N TYR A 264 3.77 13.70 8.39
CA TYR A 264 3.28 13.16 9.65
C TYR A 264 4.40 12.68 10.56
N PHE A 265 5.68 12.72 10.16
CA PHE A 265 6.76 12.29 11.04
C PHE A 265 6.82 13.15 12.30
N SER A 266 6.81 12.49 13.46
CA SER A 266 7.03 13.16 14.73
C SER A 266 8.47 13.66 14.82
N ARG A 267 8.65 14.97 14.98
CA ARG A 267 9.98 15.60 14.94
C ARG A 267 10.77 15.37 16.22
N ASP A 268 10.10 15.44 17.37
CA ASP A 268 10.67 15.27 18.69
C ASP A 268 10.31 13.92 19.35
N LEU A 269 9.55 13.07 18.65
CA LEU A 269 9.09 11.76 19.10
C LEU A 269 8.20 11.81 20.36
N LYS A 270 7.65 12.97 20.70
CA LYS A 270 6.91 13.17 21.94
C LYS A 270 5.55 12.48 21.90
N ASN A 271 5.19 11.82 22.99
CA ASN A 271 3.80 11.48 23.27
C ASN A 271 3.03 12.74 23.64
N VAL A 272 2.05 13.13 22.83
CA VAL A 272 1.23 14.34 23.03
C VAL A 272 0.16 14.08 24.11
N PRO A 273 0.24 14.69 25.32
CA PRO A 273 -0.65 14.35 26.44
C PRO A 273 -2.14 14.57 26.15
N ARG A 274 -2.46 15.67 25.45
CA ARG A 274 -3.82 15.99 25.01
C ARG A 274 -4.45 14.85 24.20
N ASP A 275 -3.66 14.28 23.28
CA ASP A 275 -4.13 13.25 22.36
C ASP A 275 -4.34 11.93 23.10
N TRP A 276 -3.41 11.55 23.98
CA TRP A 276 -3.58 10.41 24.86
C TRP A 276 -4.84 10.50 25.72
N GLN A 277 -5.13 11.68 26.28
CA GLN A 277 -6.35 11.89 27.06
C GLN A 277 -7.61 11.77 26.19
N LYS A 278 -7.61 12.38 24.99
CA LYS A 278 -8.72 12.32 24.05
C LYS A 278 -8.99 10.89 23.58
N VAL A 279 -7.97 10.15 23.17
CA VAL A 279 -8.10 8.78 22.69
C VAL A 279 -8.47 7.82 23.82
N THR A 280 -8.00 8.06 25.04
CA THR A 280 -8.44 7.30 26.22
C THR A 280 -9.95 7.48 26.46
N ASN A 281 -10.45 8.71 26.38
CA ASN A 281 -11.88 8.98 26.49
C ASN A 281 -12.68 8.37 25.33
N TYR A 282 -12.13 8.42 24.12
CA TYR A 282 -12.75 7.76 22.97
C TYR A 282 -12.79 6.23 23.13
N GLY A 283 -11.72 5.61 23.64
CA GLY A 283 -11.71 4.18 23.96
C GLY A 283 -12.75 3.80 25.01
N LYS A 284 -13.00 4.66 26.01
CA LYS A 284 -14.10 4.47 26.97
C LYS A 284 -15.47 4.56 26.28
N ARG A 285 -15.67 5.54 25.39
CA ARG A 285 -16.90 5.67 24.57
C ARG A 285 -17.17 4.45 23.70
N LEU A 286 -16.11 3.88 23.10
CA LEU A 286 -16.20 2.65 22.29
C LEU A 286 -16.45 1.38 23.13
N GLY A 287 -16.40 1.45 24.46
CA GLY A 287 -16.55 0.30 25.34
C GLY A 287 -15.33 -0.65 25.35
N ILE A 288 -14.18 -0.20 24.86
CA ILE A 288 -12.94 -0.98 24.84
C ILE A 288 -12.04 -0.72 26.06
N LEU A 289 -12.27 0.38 26.78
CA LEU A 289 -11.55 0.75 28.00
C LEU A 289 -12.53 0.97 29.15
N ASP A 290 -12.16 0.52 30.34
CA ASP A 290 -12.93 0.77 31.56
C ASP A 290 -12.88 2.26 31.96
N ALA A 291 -13.89 2.70 32.72
CA ALA A 291 -13.99 4.09 33.17
C ALA A 291 -12.76 4.57 33.98
N SER A 292 -12.14 3.68 34.76
CA SER A 292 -10.95 3.95 35.57
C SER A 292 -9.63 3.89 34.80
N PHE A 293 -9.65 3.45 33.54
CA PHE A 293 -8.44 3.24 32.75
C PHE A 293 -7.61 4.53 32.62
N GLN A 294 -6.30 4.39 32.78
CA GLN A 294 -5.30 5.45 32.67
C GLN A 294 -4.43 5.26 31.42
N PRO A 295 -4.08 6.33 30.69
CA PRO A 295 -3.20 6.25 29.53
C PRO A 295 -1.85 5.58 29.85
N ASN A 296 -1.33 4.78 28.93
CA ASN A 296 -0.09 4.02 29.07
C ASN A 296 1.03 4.54 28.16
N TYR A 297 1.56 5.71 28.52
CA TYR A 297 2.70 6.33 27.84
C TYR A 297 3.67 6.98 28.83
N THR A 298 4.89 7.22 28.38
CA THR A 298 5.89 8.03 29.08
C THR A 298 6.72 8.87 28.09
N ASN A 299 7.14 10.05 28.53
CA ASN A 299 8.13 10.89 27.84
C ASN A 299 9.46 10.97 28.62
N GLU A 300 9.58 10.28 29.76
CA GLU A 300 10.74 10.39 30.67
C GLU A 300 12.06 9.90 30.05
N LEU A 301 11.97 9.12 28.96
CA LEU A 301 13.12 8.56 28.26
C LEU A 301 13.59 9.42 27.08
N LEU A 302 12.89 10.53 26.77
CA LEU A 302 13.29 11.50 25.76
C LEU A 302 14.28 12.49 26.39
N THR A 303 15.49 12.59 25.84
CA THR A 303 16.61 13.36 26.46
C THR A 303 16.97 14.64 25.70
N TRP A 304 16.05 15.17 24.91
CA TRP A 304 16.23 16.39 24.12
C TRP A 304 15.08 17.35 24.40
N ASP A 305 15.24 18.60 23.97
CA ASP A 305 14.20 19.60 24.09
C ASP A 305 12.98 19.20 23.27
N LEU A 306 11.83 19.16 23.95
CA LEU A 306 10.55 18.79 23.36
C LEU A 306 9.81 20.05 22.89
N ASP A 307 9.10 19.92 21.77
CA ASP A 307 8.31 21.02 21.24
C ASP A 307 7.18 21.37 22.22
N ALA A 308 6.85 22.66 22.27
CA ALA A 308 5.73 23.14 23.06
C ALA A 308 4.42 22.51 22.54
N ASP A 309 3.49 22.23 23.45
CA ASP A 309 2.17 21.73 23.04
C ASP A 309 1.47 22.76 22.14
N SER A 310 0.89 22.28 21.03
CA SER A 310 0.12 23.15 20.14
C SER A 310 -1.06 23.77 20.87
N THR A 311 -1.24 25.08 20.68
CA THR A 311 -2.33 25.88 21.25
C THR A 311 -3.57 25.91 20.34
N ASP A 312 -3.46 25.56 19.05
CA ASP A 312 -4.57 25.44 18.11
C ASP A 312 -4.41 24.23 17.17
N PRO A 313 -4.75 23.02 17.65
CA PRO A 313 -4.53 21.78 16.90
C PRO A 313 -5.49 21.61 15.73
N ILE A 314 -6.64 22.29 15.78
CA ILE A 314 -7.64 22.31 14.71
C ILE A 314 -7.14 23.22 13.59
N GLY A 315 -6.58 24.38 13.95
CA GLY A 315 -5.88 25.28 13.04
C GLY A 315 -4.66 24.62 12.39
N ASP A 316 -3.87 23.84 13.14
CA ASP A 316 -2.76 23.07 12.59
C ASP A 316 -3.25 22.02 11.57
N ASN A 317 -4.29 21.25 11.90
CA ASN A 317 -4.87 20.26 10.99
C ASN A 317 -5.52 20.88 9.74
N SER A 318 -6.17 22.04 9.87
CA SER A 318 -6.74 22.80 8.76
C SER A 318 -5.65 23.44 7.92
N GLY A 319 -4.62 23.98 8.59
CA GLY A 319 -3.37 24.46 8.03
C GLY A 319 -2.63 23.35 7.29
N TRP A 320 -2.74 22.09 7.72
CA TRP A 320 -2.23 20.89 7.05
C TRP A 320 -3.07 20.50 5.83
N LEU A 321 -4.40 20.52 5.89
CA LEU A 321 -5.24 20.32 4.70
C LEU A 321 -4.95 21.37 3.63
N ASN A 322 -4.80 22.61 4.06
CA ASN A 322 -4.37 23.73 3.23
C ASN A 322 -2.91 23.59 2.82
N PHE A 323 -2.04 23.04 3.69
CA PHE A 323 -0.65 22.73 3.39
C PHE A 323 -0.59 21.68 2.30
N LYS A 324 -1.45 20.65 2.32
CA LYS A 324 -1.56 19.56 1.37
C LYS A 324 -2.13 20.00 0.02
N ARG A 325 -3.24 20.75 0.04
CA ARG A 325 -3.70 21.53 -1.11
C ARG A 325 -2.64 22.51 -1.59
N SER A 326 -1.73 22.92 -0.71
CA SER A 326 -0.61 23.75 -1.09
C SER A 326 0.66 22.96 -1.39
N THR A 327 0.83 21.64 -1.13
CA THR A 327 2.06 20.83 -1.38
C THR A 327 1.96 19.91 -2.55
N GLU A 328 0.75 19.51 -2.95
CA GLU A 328 0.49 19.31 -4.38
C GLU A 328 0.78 20.58 -5.19
N TYR A 329 0.93 21.73 -4.52
CA TYR A 329 1.15 23.07 -5.07
C TYR A 329 2.41 23.82 -4.55
N LYS A 330 3.31 23.24 -3.71
CA LYS A 330 4.33 24.01 -2.94
C LYS A 330 5.70 23.78 -3.53
N MET A 331 5.85 24.35 -4.70
CA MET A 331 6.78 25.46 -4.79
C MET A 331 6.03 26.55 -5.54
N GLN A 332 5.06 27.23 -4.93
CA GLN A 332 4.42 28.40 -5.54
C GLN A 332 4.63 29.63 -4.67
N SER A 333 5.13 30.69 -5.29
CA SER A 333 5.48 31.99 -4.69
C SER A 333 4.30 32.79 -4.16
N GLY A 334 3.06 32.34 -4.41
CA GLY A 334 1.84 33.13 -4.20
C GLY A 334 1.60 34.22 -5.26
N ILE A 335 2.50 34.37 -6.23
CA ILE A 335 2.39 35.33 -7.33
C ILE A 335 1.32 34.87 -8.32
N SER A 336 0.35 35.74 -8.59
CA SER A 336 -0.72 35.50 -9.57
C SER A 336 -0.48 36.21 -10.90
N VAL A 337 -1.18 35.76 -11.94
CA VAL A 337 -1.30 36.41 -13.24
C VAL A 337 -2.02 37.75 -13.08
N SER A 338 -1.41 38.84 -13.55
CA SER A 338 -2.09 40.15 -13.59
C SER A 338 -3.21 40.16 -14.65
N SER A 339 -4.19 41.03 -14.47
CA SER A 339 -5.20 41.30 -15.52
C SER A 339 -4.55 41.71 -16.85
N ASP A 340 -3.45 42.47 -16.77
CA ASP A 340 -2.69 42.93 -17.95
C ASP A 340 -2.07 41.75 -18.69
N LEU A 341 -1.50 40.77 -17.96
CA LEU A 341 -0.96 39.56 -18.56
C LEU A 341 -2.06 38.70 -19.17
N GLN A 342 -3.22 38.60 -18.53
CA GLN A 342 -4.33 37.82 -19.07
C GLN A 342 -4.86 38.42 -20.37
N ASN A 343 -4.96 39.75 -20.45
CA ASN A 343 -5.32 40.47 -21.67
C ASN A 343 -4.24 40.30 -22.76
N ALA A 344 -2.96 40.43 -22.41
CA ALA A 344 -1.86 40.25 -23.35
C ALA A 344 -1.78 38.81 -23.88
N PHE A 345 -2.06 37.81 -23.04
CA PHE A 345 -2.11 36.42 -23.46
C PHE A 345 -3.32 36.12 -24.36
N GLN A 346 -4.47 36.74 -24.10
CA GLN A 346 -5.63 36.66 -25.00
C GLN A 346 -5.34 37.30 -26.37
N ALA A 347 -4.68 38.46 -26.40
CA ALA A 347 -4.25 39.10 -27.63
C ALA A 347 -3.21 38.23 -28.37
N PHE A 348 -2.22 37.70 -27.65
CA PHE A 348 -1.20 36.80 -28.21
C PHE A 348 -1.79 35.50 -28.77
N THR A 349 -2.79 34.91 -28.11
CA THR A 349 -3.46 33.70 -28.59
C THR A 349 -4.36 33.95 -29.79
N SER A 350 -4.94 35.15 -29.90
CA SER A 350 -5.81 35.57 -31.01
C SER A 350 -5.04 36.00 -32.26
N ASP A 351 -3.80 36.48 -32.11
CA ASP A 351 -2.93 36.90 -33.21
C ASP A 351 -1.84 35.84 -33.49
N GLU A 352 -2.04 35.03 -34.53
CA GLU A 352 -1.09 33.98 -34.93
C GLU A 352 0.23 34.54 -35.50
N SER A 353 0.29 35.84 -35.83
CA SER A 353 1.54 36.49 -36.26
C SER A 353 2.53 36.73 -35.12
N GLN A 354 2.11 36.51 -33.87
CA GLN A 354 2.98 36.64 -32.69
C GLN A 354 3.73 35.33 -32.42
N PHE A 355 5.05 35.46 -32.29
CA PHE A 355 5.98 34.36 -32.04
C PHE A 355 6.19 34.11 -30.54
N ALA A 356 6.47 35.17 -29.78
CA ALA A 356 6.81 35.05 -28.37
C ALA A 356 6.11 36.12 -27.51
N LEU A 357 5.67 35.74 -26.32
CA LEU A 357 5.21 36.64 -25.27
C LEU A 357 6.15 36.51 -24.06
N PRO A 358 7.07 37.47 -23.85
CA PRO A 358 7.92 37.50 -22.67
C PRO A 358 7.15 37.98 -21.45
N ILE A 359 7.44 37.39 -20.29
CA ILE A 359 6.71 37.61 -19.05
C ILE A 359 7.73 37.71 -17.91
N THR A 360 7.56 38.72 -17.06
CA THR A 360 8.42 38.96 -15.91
C THR A 360 7.60 39.01 -14.63
N ILE A 361 8.29 38.99 -13.50
CA ILE A 361 7.70 39.19 -12.18
C ILE A 361 8.09 40.59 -11.72
N ASP A 362 7.09 41.44 -11.52
CA ASP A 362 7.28 42.78 -10.97
C ASP A 362 6.22 43.05 -9.91
N SER A 363 6.65 43.60 -8.76
CA SER A 363 5.78 43.90 -7.62
C SER A 363 4.89 42.70 -7.20
N GLU A 364 5.49 41.51 -7.13
CA GLU A 364 4.82 40.25 -6.72
C GLU A 364 3.65 39.84 -7.64
N SER A 365 3.65 40.29 -8.90
CA SER A 365 2.69 39.89 -9.93
C SER A 365 3.39 39.53 -11.25
N LEU A 366 2.85 38.54 -11.98
CA LEU A 366 3.28 38.25 -13.34
C LEU A 366 2.76 39.32 -14.31
N LYS A 367 3.66 40.01 -15.00
CA LYS A 367 3.35 41.08 -15.97
C LYS A 367 3.90 40.76 -17.37
N PRO A 368 3.16 41.11 -18.44
CA PRO A 368 3.63 40.90 -19.80
C PRO A 368 4.69 41.95 -20.18
N ARG A 369 5.63 41.56 -21.05
CA ARG A 369 6.43 42.47 -21.88
C ARG A 369 5.84 42.49 -23.30
N PRO A 370 6.23 43.46 -24.15
CA PRO A 370 5.78 43.51 -25.54
C PRO A 370 5.98 42.17 -26.26
N SER A 371 4.96 41.70 -26.98
CA SER A 371 5.07 40.48 -27.79
C SER A 371 5.99 40.68 -28.98
N ILE A 372 6.63 39.60 -29.40
CA ILE A 372 7.58 39.57 -30.50
C ILE A 372 6.89 38.87 -31.68
N PRO A 373 6.79 39.50 -32.86
CA PRO A 373 6.22 38.87 -34.05
C PRO A 373 7.19 37.86 -34.68
N PHE A 374 6.68 36.97 -35.52
CA PHE A 374 7.55 36.13 -36.36
C PHE A 374 8.39 36.98 -37.33
N SER A 375 9.68 36.68 -37.45
CA SER A 375 10.58 37.30 -38.45
C SER A 375 10.48 36.63 -39.83
N GLY A 376 9.81 35.48 -39.92
CA GLY A 376 9.69 34.64 -41.11
C GLY A 376 8.59 33.59 -40.99
N SER A 377 8.56 32.59 -41.87
CA SER A 377 7.51 31.55 -41.88
C SER A 377 7.79 30.37 -40.94
N SER A 378 8.95 30.32 -40.28
CA SER A 378 9.36 29.19 -39.43
C SER A 378 9.71 29.63 -38.01
N PHE A 379 9.44 28.73 -37.06
CA PHE A 379 9.82 28.88 -35.66
C PHE A 379 11.33 29.11 -35.48
N TYR A 380 12.15 28.27 -36.13
CA TYR A 380 13.62 28.36 -36.03
C TYR A 380 14.16 29.71 -36.51
N SER A 381 13.61 30.27 -37.60
CA SER A 381 14.03 31.58 -38.12
C SER A 381 13.74 32.74 -37.16
N SER A 382 12.80 32.56 -36.23
CA SER A 382 12.39 33.57 -35.25
C SER A 382 13.13 33.45 -33.91
N LEU A 383 13.80 32.33 -33.64
CA LEU A 383 14.55 32.11 -32.38
C LEU A 383 15.61 33.18 -32.09
N PRO A 384 16.43 33.66 -33.05
CA PRO A 384 17.45 34.66 -32.77
C PRO A 384 16.89 35.98 -32.23
N GLN A 385 15.61 36.30 -32.49
CA GLN A 385 14.95 37.50 -31.95
C GLN A 385 14.86 37.48 -30.41
N LEU A 386 14.85 36.29 -29.80
CA LEU A 386 14.78 36.12 -28.34
C LEU A 386 16.04 36.65 -27.64
N GLN A 387 17.19 36.71 -28.33
CA GLN A 387 18.43 37.25 -27.75
C GLN A 387 18.24 38.69 -27.23
N SER A 388 17.41 39.49 -27.91
CA SER A 388 17.17 40.89 -27.54
C SER A 388 16.40 41.09 -26.22
N VAL A 389 15.73 40.04 -25.71
CA VAL A 389 14.94 40.10 -24.47
C VAL A 389 15.56 39.34 -23.30
N LEU A 390 16.67 38.64 -23.54
CA LEU A 390 17.44 37.95 -22.51
C LEU A 390 18.46 38.90 -21.88
N GLU A 391 18.60 38.81 -20.57
CA GLU A 391 19.62 39.54 -19.82
C GLU A 391 20.41 38.53 -18.99
N PRO A 392 21.75 38.63 -18.92
CA PRO A 392 22.56 37.59 -18.33
C PRO A 392 22.20 37.22 -16.91
N ARG A 393 21.68 38.15 -16.08
CA ARG A 393 21.36 37.95 -14.65
C ARG A 393 19.87 37.97 -14.30
N THR A 394 18.99 38.11 -15.28
CA THR A 394 17.57 38.35 -15.06
C THR A 394 16.76 37.16 -15.56
N PRO A 395 16.08 36.41 -14.68
CA PRO A 395 15.17 35.36 -15.10
C PRO A 395 13.98 35.89 -15.91
N LEU A 396 13.46 35.05 -16.81
CA LEU A 396 12.38 35.42 -17.71
C LEU A 396 11.50 34.20 -18.02
N PHE A 397 10.19 34.41 -18.10
CA PHE A 397 9.27 33.44 -18.69
C PHE A 397 9.00 33.82 -20.15
N LEU A 398 8.90 32.84 -21.02
CA LEU A 398 8.59 33.01 -22.43
C LEU A 398 7.47 32.05 -22.82
N VAL A 399 6.40 32.57 -23.39
CA VAL A 399 5.41 31.75 -24.11
C VAL A 399 5.74 31.81 -25.58
N LEU A 400 6.07 30.65 -26.19
CA LEU A 400 6.47 30.56 -27.59
C LEU A 400 5.41 29.82 -28.42
N ARG A 401 5.25 30.21 -29.67
CA ARG A 401 4.36 29.56 -30.64
C ARG A 401 5.17 28.72 -31.63
N HIS A 402 4.99 27.40 -31.62
CA HIS A 402 5.63 26.46 -32.54
C HIS A 402 4.61 25.83 -33.49
N HIS A 403 4.76 26.05 -34.80
CA HIS A 403 3.82 25.59 -35.83
C HIS A 403 4.09 24.17 -36.37
N SER A 404 5.00 23.41 -35.74
CA SER A 404 5.49 22.12 -36.29
C SER A 404 4.66 20.89 -35.91
N SER A 405 3.71 21.00 -34.97
CA SER A 405 2.91 19.86 -34.50
C SER A 405 1.52 19.88 -35.12
N SER A 406 1.02 18.71 -35.56
CA SER A 406 -0.37 18.49 -36.00
C SER A 406 -1.45 18.80 -34.93
N VAL A 407 -1.01 19.21 -33.74
CA VAL A 407 -1.79 19.77 -32.65
C VAL A 407 -1.19 21.15 -32.35
N GLY A 408 -1.78 22.22 -32.88
CA GLY A 408 -1.30 23.58 -32.61
C GLY A 408 -1.31 23.88 -31.11
N GLY A 409 -0.16 24.18 -30.53
CA GLY A 409 -0.03 24.44 -29.10
C GLY A 409 1.16 25.29 -28.72
N LEU A 410 1.10 25.88 -27.53
CA LEU A 410 2.11 26.81 -27.03
C LEU A 410 3.19 26.09 -26.23
N ILE A 411 4.36 26.70 -26.15
CA ILE A 411 5.46 26.22 -25.32
C ILE A 411 5.68 27.22 -24.18
N ALA A 412 5.71 26.73 -22.95
CA ALA A 412 6.07 27.55 -21.79
C ALA A 412 7.55 27.35 -21.45
N LEU A 413 8.40 28.30 -21.80
CA LEU A 413 9.82 28.30 -21.49
C LEU A 413 10.10 29.13 -20.23
N THR A 414 10.87 28.57 -19.31
CA THR A 414 11.37 29.25 -18.10
C THR A 414 12.87 29.37 -18.19
N TYR A 415 13.37 30.61 -18.33
CA TYR A 415 14.79 30.91 -18.36
C TYR A 415 15.25 31.44 -16.99
N ILE A 416 16.19 30.73 -16.35
CA ILE A 416 16.79 31.13 -15.08
C ILE A 416 18.32 31.06 -15.20
N PRO A 417 19.01 32.18 -15.46
CA PRO A 417 20.44 32.14 -15.66
C PRO A 417 21.21 31.70 -14.43
N SER A 418 22.28 30.93 -14.66
CA SER A 418 23.18 30.39 -13.62
C SER A 418 23.79 31.47 -12.72
N ASN A 419 23.92 32.70 -13.19
CA ASN A 419 24.49 33.83 -12.44
C ASN A 419 23.42 34.73 -11.74
N ALA A 420 22.11 34.40 -11.87
CA ALA A 420 21.04 35.18 -11.26
C ALA A 420 21.10 35.13 -9.72
N GLY A 421 20.64 36.19 -9.06
CA GLY A 421 20.57 36.22 -7.59
C GLY A 421 19.63 35.14 -7.05
N VAL A 422 19.98 34.53 -5.92
CA VAL A 422 19.24 33.41 -5.30
C VAL A 422 17.75 33.72 -5.13
N ARG A 423 17.40 34.93 -4.69
CA ARG A 423 16.01 35.38 -4.56
C ARG A 423 15.24 35.29 -5.88
N ALA A 424 15.82 35.76 -6.99
CA ALA A 424 15.17 35.74 -8.30
C ALA A 424 15.04 34.30 -8.84
N LYS A 425 16.05 33.46 -8.63
CA LYS A 425 16.01 32.04 -9.00
C LYS A 425 14.88 31.31 -8.28
N THR A 426 14.78 31.46 -6.97
CA THR A 426 13.72 30.85 -6.16
C THR A 426 12.35 31.37 -6.57
N LEU A 427 12.21 32.68 -6.82
CA LEU A 427 10.95 33.30 -7.20
C LEU A 427 10.43 32.81 -8.55
N PHE A 428 11.27 32.77 -9.58
CA PHE A 428 10.87 32.29 -10.91
C PHE A 428 10.68 30.76 -10.93
N ALA A 429 11.53 29.99 -10.25
CA ALA A 429 11.37 28.54 -10.15
C ALA A 429 10.03 28.17 -9.48
N SER A 430 9.65 28.90 -8.43
CA SER A 430 8.37 28.67 -7.75
C SER A 430 7.16 29.27 -8.49
N THR A 431 7.33 30.26 -9.36
CA THR A 431 6.17 30.85 -10.09
C THR A 431 5.83 30.09 -11.38
N ARG A 432 6.72 29.21 -11.88
CA ARG A 432 6.58 28.49 -13.15
C ARG A 432 5.25 27.75 -13.30
N ALA A 433 4.83 26.99 -12.28
CA ALA A 433 3.60 26.22 -12.33
C ALA A 433 2.34 27.10 -12.26
N THR A 434 2.43 28.26 -11.60
CA THR A 434 1.31 29.21 -11.53
C THR A 434 1.02 29.80 -12.91
N LEU A 435 2.07 30.15 -13.66
CA LEU A 435 1.96 30.73 -15.00
C LEU A 435 1.13 29.86 -15.95
N THR A 436 1.48 28.56 -16.06
CA THR A 436 0.78 27.66 -16.99
C THR A 436 -0.62 27.32 -16.52
N ARG A 437 -0.84 27.16 -15.21
CA ARG A 437 -2.15 26.88 -14.63
C ARG A 437 -3.14 28.02 -14.85
N GLU A 438 -2.76 29.26 -14.55
CA GLU A 438 -3.68 30.41 -14.62
C GLU A 438 -3.94 30.89 -16.05
N LEU A 439 -3.04 30.62 -16.99
CA LEU A 439 -3.25 30.89 -18.42
C LEU A 439 -4.01 29.75 -19.15
N GLY A 440 -4.11 28.57 -18.53
CA GLY A 440 -4.77 27.37 -19.03
C GLY A 440 -3.75 26.30 -19.44
N SER A 441 -3.57 25.26 -18.62
CA SER A 441 -2.56 24.21 -18.82
C SER A 441 -2.75 23.43 -20.13
N GLU A 442 -3.99 23.31 -20.60
CA GLU A 442 -4.38 22.65 -21.85
C GLU A 442 -3.84 23.34 -23.11
N LYS A 443 -3.43 24.61 -23.01
CA LYS A 443 -2.90 25.38 -24.15
C LYS A 443 -1.41 25.14 -24.37
N PHE A 444 -0.73 24.52 -23.41
CA PHE A 444 0.70 24.28 -23.46
C PHE A 444 0.99 22.81 -23.76
N VAL A 445 1.71 22.55 -24.85
CA VAL A 445 2.09 21.18 -25.25
C VAL A 445 3.35 20.74 -24.53
N THR A 446 4.29 21.67 -24.35
CA THR A 446 5.60 21.41 -23.75
C THR A 446 5.97 22.53 -22.79
N THR A 447 6.63 22.18 -21.69
CA THR A 447 7.30 23.15 -20.81
C THR A 447 8.80 22.95 -20.85
N VAL A 448 9.56 24.01 -21.10
CA VAL A 448 11.02 23.97 -21.24
C VAL A 448 11.66 24.75 -20.08
N PHE A 449 12.77 24.25 -19.56
CA PHE A 449 13.60 24.95 -18.58
C PHE A 449 14.97 25.17 -19.19
N ALA A 450 15.47 26.40 -19.10
CA ALA A 450 16.76 26.78 -19.67
C ALA A 450 17.60 27.55 -18.64
N THR A 451 18.88 27.23 -18.55
CA THR A 451 19.86 27.91 -17.67
C THR A 451 20.87 28.75 -18.42
N GLU A 452 21.14 28.40 -19.68
CA GLU A 452 22.08 29.10 -20.56
C GLU A 452 21.33 29.82 -21.69
N GLU A 453 21.88 30.92 -22.22
CA GLU A 453 21.20 31.73 -23.24
C GLU A 453 21.03 30.96 -24.58
N GLU A 454 22.04 30.18 -24.96
CA GLU A 454 22.03 29.31 -26.15
C GLU A 454 20.91 28.26 -26.08
N GLU A 455 20.50 27.83 -24.89
CA GLU A 455 19.38 26.90 -24.72
C GLU A 455 18.02 27.54 -25.08
N VAL A 456 17.93 28.87 -25.12
CA VAL A 456 16.70 29.62 -25.39
C VAL A 456 16.58 29.97 -26.88
N TYR A 457 17.65 30.46 -27.53
CA TYR A 457 17.61 30.88 -28.94
C TYR A 457 18.39 29.98 -29.91
N GLY A 458 19.21 29.06 -29.41
CA GLY A 458 20.07 28.21 -30.24
C GLY A 458 19.26 27.19 -31.03
N GLU A 459 19.38 27.22 -32.36
CA GLU A 459 18.61 26.34 -33.25
C GLU A 459 18.92 24.85 -33.00
N GLU A 460 20.18 24.51 -32.71
CA GLU A 460 20.62 23.14 -32.43
C GLU A 460 19.95 22.57 -31.17
N ALA A 461 19.86 23.37 -30.10
CA ALA A 461 19.22 22.98 -28.84
C ALA A 461 17.71 22.70 -29.03
N TRP A 462 17.04 23.43 -29.92
CA TRP A 462 15.64 23.18 -30.24
C TRP A 462 15.44 21.94 -31.11
N LYS A 463 16.32 21.71 -32.08
CA LYS A 463 16.30 20.49 -32.91
C LYS A 463 16.52 19.23 -32.08
N GLU A 464 17.43 19.25 -31.11
CA GLU A 464 17.65 18.14 -30.18
C GLU A 464 16.38 17.83 -29.36
N ARG A 465 15.72 18.85 -28.83
CA ARG A 465 14.47 18.69 -28.06
C ARG A 465 13.31 18.15 -28.89
N ASP A 466 13.19 18.60 -30.14
CA ASP A 466 12.15 18.11 -31.05
C ASP A 466 12.37 16.63 -31.43
N LEU A 467 13.62 16.14 -31.41
CA LEU A 467 13.96 14.73 -31.60
C LEU A 467 13.64 13.89 -30.35
N GLU A 468 13.92 14.41 -29.15
CA GLU A 468 13.59 13.74 -27.89
C GLU A 468 12.08 13.61 -27.65
N GLY A 469 11.30 14.61 -28.05
CA GLY A 469 9.84 14.63 -27.86
C GLY A 469 9.04 13.71 -28.80
N ASN A 470 9.63 13.28 -29.92
CA ASN A 470 8.89 12.57 -30.99
C ASN A 470 8.93 11.04 -30.92
N GLY A 471 9.52 10.43 -29.88
CA GLY A 471 9.50 8.98 -29.70
C GLY A 471 10.05 8.17 -30.89
N THR A 472 10.77 8.81 -31.81
CA THR A 472 11.37 8.17 -32.98
C THR A 472 12.69 7.54 -32.57
N SER A 473 12.72 6.22 -32.71
CA SER A 473 13.78 5.27 -32.42
C SER A 473 15.11 5.57 -33.13
N THR A 474 15.84 6.58 -32.68
CA THR A 474 17.24 6.80 -33.10
C THR A 474 18.15 7.25 -31.95
N SER A 475 17.65 7.37 -30.73
CA SER A 475 18.45 7.51 -29.50
C SER A 475 18.64 6.17 -28.78
N SER A 476 18.94 5.10 -29.52
CA SER A 476 19.44 3.85 -28.93
C SER A 476 20.92 3.95 -28.51
N PHE A 477 21.54 5.12 -28.65
CA PHE A 477 22.84 5.38 -28.06
C PHE A 477 22.65 5.95 -26.65
N LYS A 478 23.15 5.17 -25.67
CA LYS A 478 23.26 5.46 -24.23
C LYS A 478 22.09 5.12 -23.30
N ARG A 479 21.35 4.02 -23.52
CA ARG A 479 20.66 3.35 -22.39
C ARG A 479 21.38 2.08 -21.95
N GLU A 480 21.86 1.25 -22.88
CA GLU A 480 22.71 0.09 -22.54
C GLU A 480 24.06 0.46 -21.90
N GLU A 481 24.67 1.59 -22.27
CA GLU A 481 26.00 1.99 -21.78
C GLU A 481 26.00 2.66 -20.39
N LEU A 482 24.82 3.00 -19.85
CA LEU A 482 24.68 3.66 -18.55
C LEU A 482 24.21 2.72 -17.43
N MET A 483 23.89 1.47 -17.75
CA MET A 483 23.36 0.48 -16.80
C MET A 483 24.49 -0.32 -16.19
N ASP A 484 24.53 -0.38 -14.86
CA ASP A 484 25.53 -1.18 -14.13
C ASP A 484 25.31 -2.68 -14.42
N GLU A 485 26.36 -3.48 -14.28
CA GLU A 485 26.36 -4.92 -14.63
C GLU A 485 25.25 -5.68 -13.88
N LYS A 486 24.94 -5.23 -12.67
CA LYS A 486 23.88 -5.77 -11.81
C LYS A 486 22.47 -5.40 -12.28
N GLU A 487 22.29 -4.23 -12.91
CA GLU A 487 21.00 -3.81 -13.47
C GLU A 487 20.67 -4.58 -14.74
N ARG A 488 21.69 -4.92 -15.55
CA ARG A 488 21.53 -5.81 -16.71
C ARG A 488 21.11 -7.22 -16.31
N GLU A 489 21.68 -7.76 -15.23
CA GLU A 489 21.26 -9.06 -14.68
C GLU A 489 19.82 -9.03 -14.16
N LEU A 490 19.42 -7.97 -13.46
CA LEU A 490 18.07 -7.79 -12.93
C LEU A 490 17.02 -7.68 -14.05
N GLU A 491 17.32 -6.99 -15.14
CA GLU A 491 16.42 -6.87 -16.29
C GLU A 491 16.22 -8.22 -16.99
N LEU A 492 17.30 -9.02 -17.11
CA LEU A 492 17.22 -10.38 -17.65
C LEU A 492 16.37 -11.31 -16.78
N VAL A 493 16.50 -11.21 -15.45
CA VAL A 493 15.66 -11.95 -14.50
C VAL A 493 14.20 -11.52 -14.62
N ARG A 494 13.93 -10.22 -14.72
CA ARG A 494 12.58 -9.66 -14.84
C ARG A 494 11.88 -10.13 -16.12
N ARG A 495 12.63 -10.16 -17.23
CA ARG A 495 12.15 -10.67 -18.52
C ARG A 495 11.87 -12.17 -18.48
N ALA A 496 12.75 -12.95 -17.82
CA ALA A 496 12.52 -14.38 -17.60
C ALA A 496 11.30 -14.65 -16.69
N GLU A 497 11.06 -13.80 -15.69
CA GLU A 497 9.85 -13.85 -14.85
C GLU A 497 8.57 -13.49 -15.62
N GLU A 498 8.61 -12.50 -16.51
CA GLU A 498 7.47 -12.15 -17.37
C GLU A 498 7.16 -13.24 -18.38
N GLU A 499 8.17 -13.85 -19.00
CA GLU A 499 8.00 -15.01 -19.89
C GLU A 499 7.42 -16.22 -19.13
N ALA A 500 7.83 -16.44 -17.88
CA ALA A 500 7.26 -17.48 -17.02
C ALA A 500 5.80 -17.20 -16.60
N ARG A 501 5.40 -15.92 -16.48
CA ARG A 501 4.01 -15.53 -16.13
C ARG A 501 3.02 -15.76 -17.27
N HIS A 502 3.48 -15.74 -18.52
CA HIS A 502 2.62 -15.93 -19.71
C HIS A 502 2.44 -17.39 -20.14
N GLY A 503 3.09 -18.35 -19.47
CA GLY A 503 2.90 -19.78 -19.72
C GLY A 503 1.51 -20.28 -19.30
N THR A 504 0.71 -20.77 -20.25
CA THR A 504 -0.59 -21.42 -20.05
C THR A 504 -0.46 -22.73 -19.26
N ALA A 505 -0.36 -22.66 -17.94
CA ALA A 505 -0.53 -23.79 -17.05
C ALA A 505 -1.56 -23.44 -15.96
N GLY A 506 -2.69 -24.17 -15.95
CA GLY A 506 -3.78 -23.98 -15.00
C GLY A 506 -3.29 -24.03 -13.55
N ARG A 507 -3.66 -23.03 -12.76
CA ARG A 507 -3.37 -22.97 -11.32
C ARG A 507 -4.43 -23.77 -10.56
N ASP A 508 -3.97 -24.80 -9.83
CA ASP A 508 -4.72 -25.54 -8.81
C ASP A 508 -5.00 -24.60 -7.62
N VAL A 509 -6.27 -24.44 -7.22
CA VAL A 509 -6.73 -23.49 -6.18
C VAL A 509 -6.68 -24.14 -4.80
N GLY A 510 -5.52 -24.69 -4.43
CA GLY A 510 -5.28 -25.30 -3.12
C GLY A 510 -4.12 -24.62 -2.38
N THR A 511 -4.24 -24.48 -1.06
CA THR A 511 -3.17 -24.06 -0.16
C THR A 511 -2.01 -25.05 -0.25
N GLY A 512 -0.99 -24.72 -1.04
CA GLY A 512 0.18 -25.56 -1.30
C GLY A 512 0.39 -25.75 -2.79
N GLY A 513 0.81 -24.69 -3.47
CA GLY A 513 1.14 -24.73 -4.89
C GLY A 513 2.38 -25.59 -5.14
N SER A 514 2.20 -26.69 -5.86
CA SER A 514 3.29 -27.36 -6.56
C SER A 514 3.15 -27.09 -8.05
N LEU A 515 4.14 -26.38 -8.62
CA LEU A 515 4.27 -26.12 -10.05
C LEU A 515 4.13 -27.41 -10.87
N ALA A 516 3.21 -27.41 -11.83
CA ALA A 516 3.14 -28.43 -12.87
C ALA A 516 4.32 -28.25 -13.84
N ARG A 517 5.02 -29.35 -14.14
CA ARG A 517 6.13 -29.40 -15.10
C ARG A 517 5.63 -29.08 -16.51
N VAL A 518 6.19 -28.06 -17.16
CA VAL A 518 6.23 -27.94 -18.61
C VAL A 518 7.71 -28.01 -19.04
N SER A 519 8.02 -29.02 -19.84
CA SER A 519 9.15 -29.13 -20.77
C SER A 519 10.51 -28.51 -20.37
N GLY A 520 11.35 -29.31 -19.73
CA GLY A 520 12.79 -29.33 -20.02
C GLY A 520 13.62 -28.15 -19.56
N ILE A 521 13.81 -27.99 -18.25
CA ILE A 521 15.06 -27.62 -17.55
C ILE A 521 14.79 -27.77 -16.04
N ALA A 522 15.66 -28.49 -15.33
CA ALA A 522 15.48 -28.85 -13.93
C ALA A 522 16.11 -27.81 -13.00
N THR A 523 15.30 -26.88 -12.46
CA THR A 523 15.66 -26.05 -11.31
C THR A 523 14.44 -25.80 -10.43
N GLY A 524 14.33 -26.55 -9.33
CA GLY A 524 13.23 -26.43 -8.36
C GLY A 524 12.89 -27.75 -7.69
N GLY A 525 13.85 -28.30 -6.91
CA GLY A 525 13.68 -29.56 -6.19
C GLY A 525 12.73 -29.44 -5.01
N GLY A 526 11.42 -29.56 -5.24
CA GLY A 526 10.53 -30.12 -4.23
C GLY A 526 10.86 -31.59 -4.09
N MET A 527 11.45 -32.00 -2.97
CA MET A 527 11.63 -33.42 -2.65
C MET A 527 10.25 -34.08 -2.62
N GLY A 528 9.91 -34.85 -3.65
CA GLY A 528 8.78 -35.77 -3.57
C GLY A 528 9.12 -36.85 -2.54
N VAL A 529 8.45 -36.83 -1.39
CA VAL A 529 8.54 -37.92 -0.41
C VAL A 529 7.86 -39.11 -1.05
N ASN A 530 8.64 -40.07 -1.57
CA ASN A 530 8.10 -41.34 -2.05
C ASN A 530 7.79 -42.20 -0.83
N MET A 531 6.50 -42.33 -0.51
CA MET A 531 6.04 -42.97 0.70
C MET A 531 5.43 -44.34 0.34
N PRO A 532 5.87 -45.44 0.97
CA PRO A 532 5.25 -46.74 0.80
C PRO A 532 3.75 -46.69 1.13
N VAL A 533 3.00 -47.60 0.50
CA VAL A 533 1.55 -47.77 0.71
C VAL A 533 1.25 -49.24 0.89
N ASP A 534 0.48 -49.57 1.92
CA ASP A 534 0.01 -50.95 2.16
C ASP A 534 -0.95 -51.43 1.06
N GLU A 535 -0.85 -52.71 0.68
CA GLU A 535 -1.70 -53.32 -0.35
C GLU A 535 -3.20 -53.30 0.01
N ASP A 536 -3.52 -53.32 1.30
CA ASP A 536 -4.90 -53.20 1.78
C ASP A 536 -5.49 -51.82 1.46
N ALA A 537 -4.69 -50.75 1.51
CA ALA A 537 -5.13 -49.40 1.14
C ALA A 537 -5.41 -49.29 -0.37
N LYS A 538 -4.56 -49.89 -1.21
CA LYS A 538 -4.78 -49.96 -2.67
C LYS A 538 -6.04 -50.75 -3.00
N THR A 539 -6.20 -51.91 -2.36
CA THR A 539 -7.35 -52.79 -2.56
C THR A 539 -8.65 -52.10 -2.15
N ALA A 540 -8.65 -51.33 -1.05
CA ALA A 540 -9.80 -50.56 -0.60
C ALA A 540 -10.18 -49.44 -1.59
N LEU A 541 -9.19 -48.68 -2.07
CA LEU A 541 -9.41 -47.61 -3.06
C LEU A 541 -9.95 -48.17 -4.37
N LYS A 542 -9.35 -49.25 -4.88
CA LYS A 542 -9.77 -49.91 -6.13
C LYS A 542 -11.21 -50.43 -6.09
N ASN A 543 -11.68 -50.84 -4.92
CA ASN A 543 -13.00 -51.44 -4.74
C ASN A 543 -14.05 -50.45 -4.21
N ILE A 544 -13.74 -49.15 -4.13
CA ILE A 544 -14.70 -48.15 -3.65
C ILE A 544 -15.96 -48.16 -4.52
N GLN A 545 -17.12 -48.33 -3.89
CA GLN A 545 -18.43 -48.37 -4.55
C GLN A 545 -19.19 -47.06 -4.31
N ASP A 546 -20.37 -46.94 -4.93
CA ASP A 546 -21.28 -45.82 -4.67
C ASP A 546 -21.63 -45.68 -3.17
N GLY A 547 -21.51 -44.47 -2.63
CA GLY A 547 -21.62 -44.22 -1.19
C GLY A 547 -20.51 -44.87 -0.34
N GLY A 548 -19.43 -45.32 -0.97
CA GLY A 548 -18.25 -45.86 -0.30
C GLY A 548 -17.36 -44.77 0.27
N LEU A 549 -16.78 -45.02 1.44
CA LEU A 549 -15.84 -44.13 2.10
C LEU A 549 -14.59 -44.92 2.49
N VAL A 550 -13.42 -44.47 2.04
CA VAL A 550 -12.12 -45.09 2.37
C VAL A 550 -11.27 -44.06 3.10
N GLN A 551 -10.84 -44.38 4.32
CA GLN A 551 -9.91 -43.54 5.06
C GLN A 551 -8.50 -44.10 5.10
N LEU A 552 -7.54 -43.23 4.85
CA LEU A 552 -6.12 -43.51 4.97
C LEU A 552 -5.52 -42.71 6.12
N SER A 553 -4.54 -43.34 6.76
CA SER A 553 -3.72 -42.73 7.81
C SER A 553 -2.24 -42.96 7.52
N ILE A 554 -1.40 -42.12 8.08
CA ILE A 554 0.04 -42.25 7.99
C ILE A 554 0.56 -42.80 9.31
N ASP A 555 1.24 -43.93 9.24
CA ASP A 555 2.07 -44.38 10.35
C ASP A 555 3.36 -43.53 10.38
N VAL A 556 3.40 -42.57 11.30
CA VAL A 556 4.51 -41.60 11.47
C VAL A 556 5.83 -42.28 11.86
N LYS A 557 5.80 -43.52 12.38
CA LYS A 557 7.02 -44.25 12.75
C LYS A 557 7.61 -44.99 11.57
N SER A 558 6.77 -45.65 10.77
CA SER A 558 7.21 -46.43 9.61
C SER A 558 7.19 -45.63 8.30
N GLU A 559 6.70 -44.38 8.34
CA GLU A 559 6.48 -43.53 7.17
C GLU A 559 5.73 -44.28 6.06
N ASN A 560 4.63 -44.95 6.43
CA ASN A 560 3.83 -45.77 5.51
C ASN A 560 2.36 -45.34 5.52
N ILE A 561 1.73 -45.26 4.35
CA ILE A 561 0.29 -44.97 4.20
C ILE A 561 -0.48 -46.27 4.41
N LYS A 562 -1.37 -46.28 5.40
CA LYS A 562 -2.18 -47.45 5.79
C LYS A 562 -3.66 -47.19 5.64
N LEU A 563 -4.40 -48.25 5.39
CA LEU A 563 -5.85 -48.25 5.50
C LEU A 563 -6.25 -48.06 6.97
N ASN A 564 -7.13 -47.10 7.23
CA ASN A 564 -7.70 -46.88 8.55
C ASN A 564 -9.09 -47.53 8.68
N SER A 565 -9.96 -47.27 7.72
CA SER A 565 -11.32 -47.81 7.69
C SER A 565 -11.90 -47.79 6.27
N THR A 566 -12.90 -48.65 6.06
CA THR A 566 -13.73 -48.69 4.85
C THR A 566 -15.18 -48.79 5.26
N GLU A 567 -16.03 -47.92 4.74
CA GLU A 567 -17.45 -47.89 5.00
C GLU A 567 -18.23 -47.94 3.68
N SER A 568 -19.44 -48.46 3.71
CA SER A 568 -20.32 -48.59 2.54
C SER A 568 -21.69 -47.98 2.85
N ASN A 569 -22.34 -47.43 1.83
CA ASN A 569 -23.65 -46.75 1.96
C ASN A 569 -23.65 -45.55 2.93
N VAL A 570 -22.54 -44.80 2.98
CA VAL A 570 -22.42 -43.60 3.82
C VAL A 570 -23.14 -42.43 3.17
N SER A 571 -24.11 -41.85 3.87
CA SER A 571 -24.80 -40.64 3.40
C SER A 571 -23.91 -39.40 3.56
N PRO A 572 -24.11 -38.31 2.78
CA PRO A 572 -23.30 -37.11 2.89
C PRO A 572 -23.29 -36.46 4.29
N SER A 573 -24.35 -36.66 5.07
CA SER A 573 -24.45 -36.19 6.46
C SER A 573 -23.60 -37.00 7.45
N GLU A 574 -23.26 -38.24 7.11
CA GLU A 574 -22.53 -39.15 8.00
C GLU A 574 -21.01 -39.08 7.79
N VAL A 575 -20.54 -38.53 6.67
CA VAL A 575 -19.10 -38.43 6.32
C VAL A 575 -18.27 -37.82 7.44
N ALA A 576 -18.73 -36.71 8.03
CA ALA A 576 -18.03 -36.04 9.13
C ALA A 576 -17.85 -36.95 10.36
N SER A 577 -18.82 -37.82 10.66
CA SER A 577 -18.78 -38.70 11.84
C SER A 577 -17.69 -39.78 11.76
N HIS A 578 -17.23 -40.09 10.55
CA HIS A 578 -16.14 -41.04 10.34
C HIS A 578 -14.76 -40.37 10.44
N ILE A 579 -14.66 -39.03 10.37
CA ILE A 579 -13.39 -38.32 10.36
C ILE A 579 -12.93 -38.05 11.79
N SER A 580 -11.66 -38.34 12.09
CA SER A 580 -11.06 -38.07 13.39
C SER A 580 -10.94 -36.56 13.66
N ASP A 581 -11.33 -36.16 14.87
CA ASP A 581 -11.17 -34.81 15.44
C ASP A 581 -9.77 -34.54 16.02
N SER A 582 -8.95 -35.58 16.14
CA SER A 582 -7.72 -35.58 16.94
C SER A 582 -6.48 -35.95 16.13
N SER A 583 -6.64 -36.59 14.97
CA SER A 583 -5.54 -37.00 14.10
C SER A 583 -5.83 -36.70 12.63
N PRO A 584 -4.81 -36.34 11.81
CA PRO A 584 -5.05 -36.05 10.40
C PRO A 584 -5.47 -37.29 9.61
N ARG A 585 -6.30 -37.11 8.58
CA ARG A 585 -6.81 -38.20 7.73
C ARG A 585 -6.87 -37.76 6.26
N TYR A 586 -6.68 -38.73 5.38
CA TYR A 586 -7.13 -38.62 3.99
C TYR A 586 -8.39 -39.47 3.83
N THR A 587 -9.45 -38.89 3.30
CA THR A 587 -10.71 -39.58 3.08
C THR A 587 -11.07 -39.50 1.60
N PHE A 588 -11.36 -40.64 0.99
CA PHE A 588 -11.92 -40.75 -0.35
C PHE A 588 -13.39 -41.09 -0.18
N TYR A 589 -14.27 -40.19 -0.62
CA TYR A 589 -15.71 -40.38 -0.51
C TYR A 589 -16.34 -40.40 -1.89
N HIS A 590 -16.94 -41.54 -2.25
CA HIS A 590 -17.72 -41.65 -3.48
C HIS A 590 -19.13 -41.11 -3.23
N TYR A 591 -19.44 -39.99 -3.86
CA TYR A 591 -20.71 -39.31 -3.61
C TYR A 591 -21.89 -40.16 -4.13
N PRO A 592 -22.91 -40.49 -3.30
CA PRO A 592 -24.02 -41.34 -3.70
C PRO A 592 -24.75 -40.84 -4.94
N GLY A 593 -24.97 -41.72 -5.91
CA GLY A 593 -25.68 -41.39 -7.15
C GLY A 593 -24.90 -40.51 -8.14
N SER A 594 -23.59 -40.36 -7.96
CA SER A 594 -22.68 -39.61 -8.84
C SER A 594 -21.41 -40.42 -9.12
N SER A 595 -20.73 -40.19 -10.24
CA SER A 595 -19.40 -40.79 -10.48
C SER A 595 -18.26 -40.05 -9.76
N VAL A 596 -18.58 -38.98 -9.03
CA VAL A 596 -17.61 -38.09 -8.39
C VAL A 596 -17.08 -38.70 -7.10
N VAL A 597 -15.76 -38.87 -7.04
CA VAL A 597 -15.05 -39.13 -5.79
C VAL A 597 -14.40 -37.85 -5.28
N ILE A 598 -14.72 -37.50 -4.04
CA ILE A 598 -14.21 -36.32 -3.35
C ILE A 598 -13.03 -36.76 -2.49
N PHE A 599 -11.87 -36.16 -2.71
CA PHE A 599 -10.72 -36.28 -1.82
C PHE A 599 -10.82 -35.24 -0.71
N ILE A 600 -10.81 -35.69 0.54
CA ILE A 600 -10.94 -34.84 1.72
C ILE A 600 -9.68 -35.00 2.56
N TYR A 601 -8.95 -33.91 2.74
CA TYR A 601 -7.83 -33.83 3.68
C TYR A 601 -8.26 -33.08 4.94
N THR A 602 -8.26 -33.77 6.07
CA THR A 602 -8.52 -33.14 7.37
C THR A 602 -7.28 -33.14 8.24
N CYS A 603 -6.98 -31.98 8.83
CA CYS A 603 -5.83 -31.80 9.70
C CYS A 603 -6.21 -31.03 10.98
N PRO A 604 -6.59 -31.73 12.06
CA PRO A 604 -6.94 -31.10 13.32
C PRO A 604 -5.86 -30.17 13.87
N SER A 605 -6.29 -29.03 14.43
CA SER A 605 -5.39 -28.04 15.02
C SER A 605 -4.54 -28.61 16.17
N GLY A 606 -5.03 -29.64 16.86
CA GLY A 606 -4.32 -30.36 17.93
C GLY A 606 -3.21 -31.30 17.47
N SER A 607 -3.07 -31.59 16.18
CA SER A 607 -2.05 -32.52 15.67
C SER A 607 -0.62 -31.96 15.80
N SER A 608 0.36 -32.85 15.97
CA SER A 608 1.76 -32.46 16.13
C SER A 608 2.32 -31.80 14.85
N ILE A 609 3.34 -30.96 14.99
CA ILE A 609 4.00 -30.31 13.83
C ILE A 609 4.53 -31.38 12.85
N LYS A 610 5.06 -32.50 13.36
CA LYS A 610 5.54 -33.61 12.53
C LYS A 610 4.42 -34.22 11.69
N GLU A 611 3.25 -34.49 12.28
CA GLU A 611 2.09 -35.00 11.54
C GLU A 611 1.58 -33.99 10.52
N LYS A 612 1.45 -32.72 10.90
CA LYS A 612 1.01 -31.64 9.99
C LYS A 612 1.92 -31.53 8.76
N MET A 613 3.24 -31.55 8.97
CA MET A 613 4.19 -31.51 7.86
C MET A 613 4.13 -32.77 7.00
N LEU A 614 4.03 -33.95 7.61
CA LEU A 614 4.04 -35.22 6.89
C LEU A 614 2.78 -35.37 6.02
N TYR A 615 1.60 -35.06 6.55
CA TYR A 615 0.36 -35.07 5.77
C TYR A 615 0.32 -33.96 4.71
N ALA A 616 0.75 -32.73 5.02
CA ALA A 616 0.79 -31.66 4.00
C ALA A 616 1.71 -32.00 2.82
N SER A 617 2.87 -32.62 3.09
CA SER A 617 3.86 -32.97 2.05
C SER A 617 3.51 -34.23 1.25
N THR A 618 2.74 -35.15 1.82
CA THR A 618 2.36 -36.43 1.17
C THR A 618 0.96 -36.41 0.57
N ARG A 619 0.23 -35.29 0.68
CA ARG A 619 -1.11 -35.10 0.08
C ARG A 619 -1.15 -35.49 -1.40
N ARG A 620 -0.15 -35.06 -2.17
CA ARG A 620 -0.05 -35.38 -3.61
C ARG A 620 0.12 -36.88 -3.85
N VAL A 621 0.85 -37.58 -2.98
CA VAL A 621 1.06 -39.03 -3.07
C VAL A 621 -0.27 -39.76 -2.84
N ALA A 622 -1.06 -39.32 -1.86
CA ALA A 622 -2.38 -39.90 -1.60
C ALA A 622 -3.34 -39.69 -2.81
N ILE A 623 -3.35 -38.50 -3.40
CA ILE A 623 -4.16 -38.22 -4.61
C ILE A 623 -3.71 -39.12 -5.78
N GLN A 624 -2.40 -39.18 -6.04
CA GLN A 624 -1.83 -40.03 -7.10
C GLN A 624 -2.10 -41.51 -6.88
N LEU A 625 -2.13 -41.96 -5.62
CA LEU A 625 -2.51 -43.32 -5.26
C LEU A 625 -3.97 -43.62 -5.67
N GLY A 626 -4.91 -42.72 -5.35
CA GLY A 626 -6.30 -42.87 -5.77
C GLY A 626 -6.44 -42.91 -7.30
N GLU A 627 -5.79 -41.98 -8.00
CA GLU A 627 -5.80 -41.91 -9.47
C GLU A 627 -5.20 -43.18 -10.11
N ALA A 628 -4.11 -43.72 -9.54
CA ALA A 628 -3.47 -44.95 -10.03
C ALA A 628 -4.36 -46.20 -9.88
N GLU A 629 -5.22 -46.23 -8.85
CA GLU A 629 -6.20 -47.30 -8.65
C GLU A 629 -7.51 -47.08 -9.44
N GLY A 630 -7.56 -46.07 -10.32
CA GLY A 630 -8.68 -45.82 -11.23
C GLY A 630 -9.76 -44.88 -10.68
N ILE A 631 -9.52 -44.21 -9.55
CA ILE A 631 -10.45 -43.23 -8.99
C ILE A 631 -10.31 -41.89 -9.72
N GLN A 632 -11.42 -41.36 -10.24
CA GLN A 632 -11.47 -39.99 -10.77
C GLN A 632 -11.76 -38.99 -9.64
N ILE A 633 -10.71 -38.36 -9.15
CA ILE A 633 -10.81 -37.33 -8.10
C ILE A 633 -11.10 -35.99 -8.77
N GLU A 634 -12.37 -35.63 -8.90
CA GLU A 634 -12.75 -34.36 -9.53
C GLU A 634 -12.65 -33.17 -8.56
N LYS A 635 -12.80 -33.44 -7.26
CA LYS A 635 -12.97 -32.41 -6.23
C LYS A 635 -12.12 -32.71 -5.01
N LYS A 636 -11.54 -31.64 -4.44
CA LYS A 636 -10.62 -31.71 -3.30
C LYS A 636 -11.11 -30.74 -2.22
N ILE A 637 -11.30 -31.24 -1.02
CA ILE A 637 -11.71 -30.45 0.14
C ILE A 637 -10.61 -30.52 1.19
N GLU A 638 -10.30 -29.37 1.79
CA GLU A 638 -9.45 -29.28 2.96
C GLU A 638 -10.25 -28.72 4.13
N GLY A 639 -10.06 -29.33 5.30
CA GLY A 639 -10.72 -28.92 6.54
C GLY A 639 -9.78 -29.03 7.75
N SER A 640 -9.96 -28.12 8.71
CA SER A 640 -9.23 -28.17 9.99
C SER A 640 -9.98 -28.95 11.08
N SER A 641 -11.22 -29.34 10.81
CA SER A 641 -12.07 -30.14 11.69
C SER A 641 -13.10 -30.95 10.89
N PRO A 642 -13.65 -32.05 11.45
CA PRO A 642 -14.73 -32.81 10.82
C PRO A 642 -16.00 -31.98 10.53
N ASP A 643 -16.31 -31.00 11.38
CA ASP A 643 -17.52 -30.15 11.29
C ASP A 643 -17.54 -29.29 10.01
N GLU A 644 -16.39 -29.04 9.41
CA GLU A 644 -16.27 -28.33 8.14
C GLU A 644 -16.71 -29.17 6.93
N ILE A 645 -16.84 -30.49 7.10
CA ILE A 645 -17.23 -31.45 6.07
C ILE A 645 -18.74 -31.69 6.14
N THR A 646 -19.51 -30.64 5.82
CA THR A 646 -20.97 -30.72 5.85
C THR A 646 -21.54 -31.32 4.56
N ALA A 647 -22.73 -31.93 4.63
CA ALA A 647 -23.45 -32.43 3.46
C ALA A 647 -23.67 -31.33 2.39
N ALA A 648 -23.91 -30.09 2.81
CA ALA A 648 -24.07 -28.95 1.92
C ALA A 648 -22.78 -28.63 1.15
N ARG A 649 -21.63 -28.64 1.84
CA ARG A 649 -20.31 -28.42 1.20
C ARG A 649 -19.97 -29.54 0.21
N LEU A 650 -20.24 -30.79 0.57
CA LEU A 650 -20.05 -31.93 -0.35
C LEU A 650 -20.95 -31.81 -1.59
N GLN A 651 -22.21 -31.38 -1.42
CA GLN A 651 -23.15 -31.16 -2.52
C GLN A 651 -22.70 -30.02 -3.44
N GLU A 652 -22.17 -28.92 -2.90
CA GLU A 652 -21.68 -27.79 -3.71
C GLU A 652 -20.49 -28.16 -4.60
N GLU A 653 -19.65 -29.11 -4.17
CA GLU A 653 -18.54 -29.60 -4.99
C GLU A 653 -19.02 -30.45 -6.17
N VAL A 654 -20.07 -31.26 -5.97
CA VAL A 654 -20.66 -32.13 -7.00
C VAL A 654 -21.56 -31.35 -7.96
N ALA A 655 -22.31 -30.37 -7.43
CA ALA A 655 -23.22 -29.52 -8.18
C ALA A 655 -22.91 -28.04 -7.87
N PRO A 656 -21.85 -27.46 -8.49
CA PRO A 656 -21.53 -26.06 -8.28
C PRO A 656 -22.70 -25.19 -8.73
N ARG A 657 -23.09 -24.24 -7.88
CA ARG A 657 -24.18 -23.30 -8.20
C ARG A 657 -23.86 -22.59 -9.52
N GLN A 658 -24.77 -22.64 -10.48
CA GLN A 658 -24.74 -21.71 -11.61
C GLN A 658 -25.00 -20.31 -11.05
N ASP A 659 -24.02 -19.43 -11.21
CA ASP A 659 -24.19 -18.02 -10.88
C ASP A 659 -25.09 -17.38 -11.94
N ASP A 660 -26.40 -17.50 -11.73
CA ASP A 660 -27.42 -16.75 -12.45
C ASP A 660 -27.62 -15.37 -11.81
N GLY A 661 -26.52 -14.74 -11.38
CA GLY A 661 -26.50 -13.38 -10.87
C GLY A 661 -27.34 -12.45 -11.75
N PRO A 662 -28.06 -11.48 -11.17
CA PRO A 662 -29.02 -10.69 -11.93
C PRO A 662 -28.30 -9.90 -13.04
N LYS A 663 -28.41 -10.38 -14.28
CA LYS A 663 -28.03 -9.67 -15.52
C LYS A 663 -28.98 -8.50 -15.81
N ARG A 664 -29.31 -7.69 -14.81
CA ARG A 664 -30.06 -6.44 -15.00
C ARG A 664 -29.11 -5.28 -14.76
N GLY A 665 -28.52 -4.80 -15.87
CA GLY A 665 -27.89 -3.49 -15.90
C GLY A 665 -28.92 -2.44 -15.48
N PHE A 666 -28.54 -1.57 -14.55
CA PHE A 666 -29.41 -0.48 -14.12
C PHE A 666 -29.68 0.48 -15.29
N ALA A 667 -30.93 0.92 -15.43
CA ALA A 667 -31.30 1.91 -16.42
C ALA A 667 -30.57 3.23 -16.13
N ARG A 668 -29.96 3.81 -17.17
CA ARG A 668 -29.27 5.11 -17.05
C ARG A 668 -30.25 6.19 -16.56
N PRO A 669 -29.79 7.15 -15.72
CA PRO A 669 -30.63 8.26 -15.28
C PRO A 669 -31.22 9.03 -16.47
N ARG A 670 -32.47 9.46 -16.37
CA ARG A 670 -33.09 10.34 -17.38
C ARG A 670 -32.35 11.69 -17.38
N ARG A 671 -32.07 12.20 -18.59
CA ARG A 671 -31.38 13.51 -18.76
C ARG A 671 -32.15 14.60 -17.99
N PRO A 672 -31.45 15.53 -17.31
CA PRO A 672 -32.09 16.65 -16.62
C PRO A 672 -32.98 17.45 -17.59
N GLY A 673 -34.23 17.66 -17.20
CA GLY A 673 -35.22 18.42 -17.98
C GLY A 673 -34.92 19.92 -17.96
N ARG A 674 -35.32 20.61 -19.06
CA ARG A 674 -35.20 22.06 -19.27
C ARG A 674 -35.96 22.87 -18.23
#